data_AF-A0A0P1ARW6-F1
#
_entry.id   AF-A0A0P1ARW6-F1
#
_cell.length_a   1.000
_cell.length_b   1.000
_cell.length_c   1.000
_cell.angle_alpha   90.00
_cell.angle_beta   90.00
_cell.angle_gamma   90.00
#
_symmetry.space_group_name_H-M   'P 1'
#
loop_
_entity.id
_entity.type
_entity.pdbx_description
1 polymer ?
#
loop_
_entity_poly.entity_id
_entity_poly.type
_entity_poly.pdbx_seq_one_letter_code
_entity_poly.pdbx_strand_id
1 'polypeptide(L)'
;MSIAPHTLYRVFHKDPVAPNDQFPLALSSYHAKSAPTDLHLREFSQLEVHIKALQLQATNPTVVTGSLTECFLFYSRLFTVESFVWPDFLTAVFTKLAEYFASSENDIARSTILRVFQRAKGHLTQVNDPSKLLVHLLKPLLAKSTTTRTLTLQMLATMPSLVVQDTILHQQLLKGVLAANHQERLAAIDAARMLLPLLPSFRNDVLMLSLEEKTTTLCCLLAEAVENPVEARKMWIHCAEQYERFADNKSAVATIRAMTTMTAVYPQDLLEMHGKLLYHVLDRDPRAYVRNFIILITQQLITSTCVEMVHELLASILEGVFARISQNSSGLMSPRIQLSGLLLLEKYANSFELGEKAKEFLQLANKLLAHAMDERFGKAYTSILSNVVRKFLLLGDTKSPEQAIDTLLLLLHPQAAIATKSTWGYALAAIAQLCQNFPKVVPPYVTTSLIELLSIPIENALDNDIKLIRTSVFQVLGAQFQPPPFDIIQKTFPLLLKEISAVGQPDAARLHAVAATFFLWTQDLAPQNSEVDNETNTVIVDFERRLIQSELYKSHAERYEMAKLAMLRGRFTLALQLIREIAAKNDTECFGGWLHALQSLCEAESHIVSERSVHMESLHALSRANMYLQAARTSNFRFDFQLHLLTLRFEWEQLLLSTQQLAGEAAYTNQPGHAAGREGQLCLHLRALADKFGVLRTMLLGAPQHDLVALQVHVNLCLVLAAGVKSFLLLESPDLITLQTKLGNCANSLQWNARIVEMLCESIRLKSNQIAKLSRSRQPTVGALVLKQLVNALCGIPIALPRLFFRSRLRTEHRLRSSAQFLTYAENKTFTSKPRTRSQLGVPLGTDFVSVLKGVLALSQCARSYWQELASAIEVEVLVCVAGETRGKSLIDELINGVKEEKLVHYRMTVTLPLKWDQVVTKVAEDGDDQTQLYVPFETPVHVKSAQLAVKGSFELIARLKLVDNKDQKWHLAATGSRRGFIVY
;
A
#
# COMPACT_ATOMS: atom_id res chain seq x y z
N MET A 1 -4.51 -0.79 11.32
CA MET A 1 -5.92 -1.24 11.35
C MET A 1 -6.79 -0.22 10.60
N SER A 2 -7.47 -0.62 9.52
CA SER A 2 -8.42 0.26 8.81
C SER A 2 -9.78 0.23 9.50
N ILE A 3 -10.23 1.36 10.02
CA ILE A 3 -11.48 1.49 10.77
C ILE A 3 -12.67 1.39 9.79
N ALA A 4 -13.57 0.43 10.02
CA ALA A 4 -14.76 0.23 9.20
C ALA A 4 -15.83 1.29 9.52
N PRO A 5 -16.75 1.61 8.59
CA PRO A 5 -17.79 2.63 8.81
C PRO A 5 -18.60 2.45 10.09
N HIS A 6 -18.82 1.21 10.52
CA HIS A 6 -19.72 0.85 11.63
C HIS A 6 -19.16 1.15 13.02
N THR A 7 -17.83 1.27 13.21
CA THR A 7 -17.24 1.46 14.56
C THR A 7 -17.57 2.82 15.19
N LEU A 8 -18.16 3.73 14.41
CA LEU A 8 -18.49 5.10 14.81
C LEU A 8 -19.95 5.27 15.26
N TYR A 9 -20.80 4.23 15.13
CA TYR A 9 -22.24 4.35 15.36
C TYR A 9 -22.69 3.61 16.63
N ARG A 10 -23.49 4.30 17.46
CA ARG A 10 -24.05 3.77 18.72
C ARG A 10 -24.86 2.49 18.55
N VAL A 11 -25.46 2.29 17.37
CA VAL A 11 -26.23 1.07 17.02
C VAL A 11 -25.34 -0.19 17.09
N PHE A 12 -24.02 -0.05 16.96
CA PHE A 12 -23.06 -1.15 17.03
C PHE A 12 -22.30 -1.26 18.35
N HIS A 13 -22.15 -0.13 19.06
CA HIS A 13 -21.35 -0.05 20.28
C HIS A 13 -22.09 0.82 21.31
N LYS A 14 -22.28 0.29 22.52
CA LYS A 14 -22.92 1.04 23.63
C LYS A 14 -22.19 2.36 23.95
N ASP A 15 -20.89 2.45 23.66
CA ASP A 15 -20.08 3.67 23.75
C ASP A 15 -19.32 3.95 22.44
N PRO A 16 -19.41 5.17 21.85
CA PRO A 16 -18.65 5.53 20.66
C PRO A 16 -17.18 5.83 21.01
N VAL A 17 -16.24 5.14 20.35
CA VAL A 17 -14.80 5.43 20.47
C VAL A 17 -14.44 6.67 19.62
N ALA A 18 -13.53 7.49 20.17
CA ALA A 18 -13.23 8.88 19.84
C ALA A 18 -13.12 9.26 18.33
N PRO A 19 -13.38 10.54 18.00
CA PRO A 19 -13.54 11.03 16.64
C PRO A 19 -12.23 11.60 16.13
N ASN A 20 -11.52 10.88 15.28
CA ASN A 20 -10.51 11.50 14.42
C ASN A 20 -10.20 10.50 13.33
N ASP A 21 -11.08 10.42 12.31
CA ASP A 21 -10.65 10.27 10.92
C ASP A 21 -11.79 10.02 9.90
N GLN A 22 -12.21 11.10 9.25
CA GLN A 22 -13.34 11.18 8.29
C GLN A 22 -12.97 10.63 6.90
N PHE A 23 -13.96 10.20 6.10
CA PHE A 23 -13.78 9.46 4.83
C PHE A 23 -13.31 10.35 3.67
N PRO A 24 -12.10 10.14 3.10
CA PRO A 24 -11.73 10.80 1.87
C PRO A 24 -11.06 9.77 0.95
N LEU A 25 -11.81 8.76 0.52
CA LEU A 25 -11.57 8.16 -0.80
C LEU A 25 -12.01 9.21 -1.84
N ALA A 26 -11.30 10.34 -1.86
CA ALA A 26 -11.57 11.42 -2.78
C ALA A 26 -11.09 10.97 -4.16
N LEU A 27 -11.97 10.31 -4.90
CA LEU A 27 -11.77 10.01 -6.32
C LEU A 27 -11.69 11.30 -7.16
N SER A 28 -12.13 12.43 -6.60
CA SER A 28 -12.10 13.73 -7.27
C SER A 28 -11.15 14.72 -6.56
N SER A 29 -10.31 15.39 -7.37
CA SER A 29 -9.53 16.57 -6.97
C SER A 29 -10.40 17.83 -6.78
N TYR A 30 -11.71 17.73 -7.03
CA TYR A 30 -12.63 18.86 -7.17
C TYR A 30 -12.78 19.70 -5.89
N HIS A 31 -12.53 19.14 -4.70
CA HIS A 31 -12.61 19.90 -3.44
C HIS A 31 -11.26 20.41 -2.90
N ALA A 32 -10.14 20.04 -3.52
CA ALA A 32 -8.91 20.82 -3.35
C ALA A 32 -9.06 22.22 -3.99
N LYS A 33 -10.06 22.43 -4.87
CA LYS A 33 -10.34 23.73 -5.51
C LYS A 33 -10.90 24.79 -4.56
N SER A 34 -11.43 24.44 -3.39
CA SER A 34 -12.07 25.39 -2.46
C SER A 34 -11.24 25.74 -1.23
N ALA A 35 -10.12 25.05 -0.98
CA ALA A 35 -9.14 25.59 -0.07
C ALA A 35 -8.47 26.75 -0.83
N PRO A 36 -8.56 28.00 -0.36
CA PRO A 36 -7.80 29.07 -0.98
C PRO A 36 -6.34 28.61 -0.99
N THR A 37 -5.64 28.71 -2.13
CA THR A 37 -4.19 28.49 -2.19
C THR A 37 -3.49 29.23 -1.04
N ASP A 38 -4.08 30.35 -0.62
CA ASP A 38 -3.58 31.22 0.43
C ASP A 38 -3.93 30.77 1.85
N LEU A 39 -4.54 29.59 2.09
CA LEU A 39 -4.84 29.11 3.46
C LEU A 39 -3.56 29.06 4.30
N HIS A 40 -2.51 28.43 3.79
CA HIS A 40 -1.20 28.38 4.44
C HIS A 40 -0.62 29.78 4.71
N LEU A 41 -0.89 30.75 3.83
CA LEU A 41 -0.43 32.14 4.01
C LEU A 41 -1.23 32.88 5.08
N ARG A 42 -2.54 32.63 5.16
CA ARG A 42 -3.41 33.19 6.19
C ARG A 42 -3.04 32.62 7.55
N GLU A 43 -2.89 31.30 7.65
CA GLU A 43 -2.47 30.63 8.89
C GLU A 43 -1.07 31.09 9.31
N PHE A 44 -0.11 31.18 8.39
CA PHE A 44 1.22 31.72 8.68
C PHE A 44 1.16 33.17 9.17
N SER A 45 0.41 34.05 8.51
CA SER A 45 0.31 35.46 8.93
C SER A 45 -0.38 35.62 10.29
N GLN A 46 -1.40 34.80 10.59
CA GLN A 46 -2.04 34.75 11.91
C GLN A 46 -1.07 34.30 13.00
N LEU A 47 -0.27 33.26 12.75
CA LEU A 47 0.74 32.78 13.69
C LEU A 47 1.82 33.82 13.96
N GLU A 48 2.31 34.50 12.91
CA GLU A 48 3.31 35.56 13.05
C GLU A 48 2.81 36.74 13.91
N VAL A 49 1.55 37.15 13.71
CA VAL A 49 0.94 38.20 14.53
C VAL A 49 0.82 37.75 15.98
N HIS A 50 0.39 36.52 16.23
CA HIS A 50 0.22 35.98 17.57
C HIS A 50 1.55 35.84 18.32
N ILE A 51 2.61 35.35 17.66
CA ILE A 51 3.94 35.21 18.25
C ILE A 51 4.52 36.58 18.62
N LYS A 52 4.39 37.58 17.74
CA LYS A 52 4.83 38.95 18.04
C LYS A 52 4.07 39.54 19.22
N ALA A 53 2.76 39.32 19.30
CA ALA A 53 1.96 39.76 20.43
C ALA A 53 2.43 39.11 21.74
N LEU A 54 2.68 37.80 21.75
CA LEU A 54 3.21 37.08 22.91
C LEU A 54 4.60 37.58 23.32
N GLN A 55 5.49 37.87 22.37
CA GLN A 55 6.82 38.43 22.65
C GLN A 55 6.76 39.82 23.27
N LEU A 56 5.82 40.67 22.83
CA LEU A 56 5.61 42.00 23.41
C LEU A 56 4.98 41.95 24.81
N GLN A 57 4.18 40.93 25.10
CA GLN A 57 3.53 40.72 26.40
C GLN A 57 4.44 40.06 27.45
N ALA A 58 5.69 39.74 27.11
CA ALA A 58 6.63 39.00 27.96
C ALA A 58 7.23 39.85 29.10
N THR A 59 6.39 40.40 29.98
CA THR A 59 6.83 40.92 31.30
C THR A 59 7.11 39.77 32.30
N ASN A 60 6.50 38.60 32.10
CA ASN A 60 6.77 37.36 32.83
C ASN A 60 7.22 36.23 31.87
N PRO A 61 8.52 35.85 31.85
CA PRO A 61 9.07 34.96 30.81
C PRO A 61 8.59 33.50 30.89
N THR A 62 8.16 33.03 32.05
CA THR A 62 7.79 31.62 32.28
C THR A 62 6.43 31.24 31.69
N VAL A 63 5.40 32.06 31.87
CA VAL A 63 4.04 31.80 31.36
C VAL A 63 3.99 31.92 29.84
N VAL A 64 4.69 32.90 29.26
CA VAL A 64 4.72 33.13 27.81
C VAL A 64 5.43 32.02 27.04
N THR A 65 6.36 31.31 27.67
CA THR A 65 7.10 30.20 27.04
C THR A 65 6.18 29.04 26.62
N GLY A 66 5.17 28.70 27.42
CA GLY A 66 4.21 27.64 27.10
C GLY A 66 3.41 27.95 25.84
N SER A 67 2.85 29.17 25.77
CA SER A 67 2.08 29.62 24.60
C SER A 67 2.95 29.74 23.34
N LEU A 68 4.19 30.24 23.47
CA LEU A 68 5.13 30.29 22.35
C LEU A 68 5.47 28.88 21.84
N THR A 69 5.65 27.92 22.74
CA THR A 69 5.92 26.51 22.41
C THR A 69 4.76 25.91 21.61
N GLU A 70 3.53 26.13 22.03
CA GLU A 70 2.34 25.68 21.28
C GLU A 70 2.27 26.33 19.89
N CYS A 71 2.54 27.64 19.79
CA CYS A 71 2.56 28.35 18.52
C CYS A 71 3.65 27.83 17.57
N PHE A 72 4.86 27.56 18.08
CA PHE A 72 5.92 26.96 17.27
C PHE A 72 5.54 25.57 16.80
N LEU A 73 4.95 24.72 17.65
CA LEU A 73 4.46 23.40 17.23
C LEU A 73 3.40 23.51 16.14
N PHE A 74 2.58 24.58 16.13
CA PHE A 74 1.57 24.79 15.10
C PHE A 74 2.17 24.97 13.70
N TYR A 75 3.40 25.50 13.55
CA TYR A 75 4.08 25.54 12.24
C TYR A 75 4.20 24.17 11.61
N SER A 76 4.26 23.09 12.40
CA SER A 76 4.32 21.73 11.86
C SER A 76 3.11 21.37 10.99
N ARG A 77 1.95 22.02 11.21
CA ARG A 77 0.73 21.86 10.41
C ARG A 77 0.81 22.54 9.04
N LEU A 78 1.68 23.54 8.89
CA LEU A 78 1.90 24.25 7.63
C LEU A 78 2.73 23.42 6.63
N PHE A 79 3.48 22.42 7.10
CA PHE A 79 4.36 21.57 6.26
C PHE A 79 3.59 20.38 5.66
N THR A 80 2.61 20.70 4.81
CA THR A 80 1.80 19.75 4.05
C THR A 80 2.47 19.37 2.72
N VAL A 81 1.90 18.40 2.00
CA VAL A 81 2.33 18.06 0.63
C VAL A 81 2.16 19.26 -0.31
N GLU A 82 1.20 20.13 -0.05
CA GLU A 82 0.94 21.34 -0.84
C GLU A 82 2.02 22.40 -0.64
N SER A 83 2.46 22.64 0.60
CA SER A 83 3.51 23.62 0.85
C SER A 83 4.89 23.17 0.36
N PHE A 84 5.11 21.87 0.14
CA PHE A 84 6.35 21.34 -0.45
C PHE A 84 6.64 21.96 -1.84
N VAL A 85 5.61 22.27 -2.63
CA VAL A 85 5.78 22.86 -3.97
C VAL A 85 5.91 24.39 -3.93
N TRP A 86 6.10 24.99 -2.74
CA TRP A 86 6.15 26.45 -2.51
C TRP A 86 7.50 26.88 -1.92
N PRO A 87 8.57 26.93 -2.72
CA PRO A 87 9.91 27.18 -2.20
C PRO A 87 10.07 28.56 -1.53
N ASP A 88 9.41 29.60 -2.05
CA ASP A 88 9.39 30.94 -1.45
C ASP A 88 8.74 30.95 -0.06
N PHE A 89 7.59 30.29 0.07
CA PHE A 89 6.90 30.17 1.35
C PHE A 89 7.74 29.40 2.37
N LEU A 90 8.32 28.27 1.97
CA LEU A 90 9.18 27.48 2.84
C LEU A 90 10.40 28.27 3.30
N THR A 91 11.07 28.97 2.37
CA THR A 91 12.21 29.83 2.70
C THR A 91 11.82 30.91 3.71
N ALA A 92 10.67 31.57 3.53
CA ALA A 92 10.19 32.59 4.46
C ALA A 92 9.88 32.02 5.85
N VAL A 93 9.16 30.89 5.91
CA VAL A 93 8.79 30.23 7.16
C VAL A 93 10.02 29.75 7.92
N PHE A 94 10.96 29.05 7.26
CA PHE A 94 12.15 28.52 7.93
C PHE A 94 13.11 29.63 8.35
N THR A 95 13.25 30.70 7.56
CA THR A 95 14.07 31.86 7.96
C THR A 95 13.50 32.49 9.22
N LYS A 96 12.16 32.67 9.30
CA LYS A 96 11.51 33.20 10.52
C LYS A 96 11.67 32.29 11.73
N LEU A 97 11.52 30.97 11.56
CA LEU A 97 11.79 30.03 12.64
C LEU A 97 13.25 30.06 13.09
N ALA A 98 14.21 30.23 12.18
CA ALA A 98 15.63 30.38 12.51
C ALA A 98 15.92 31.71 13.24
N GLU A 99 15.27 32.81 12.84
CA GLU A 99 15.30 34.09 13.57
C GLU A 99 14.78 33.93 15.02
N TYR A 100 13.64 33.24 15.19
CA TYR A 100 13.08 32.97 16.52
C TYR A 100 13.98 32.04 17.34
N PHE A 101 14.61 31.05 16.72
CA PHE A 101 15.59 30.17 17.39
C PHE A 101 16.80 30.95 17.89
N ALA A 102 17.33 31.86 17.07
CA ALA A 102 18.51 32.65 17.37
C ALA A 102 18.28 33.73 18.44
N SER A 103 17.08 34.31 18.47
CA SER A 103 16.68 35.38 19.40
C SER A 103 16.14 34.84 20.73
N SER A 104 15.59 33.63 20.75
CA SER A 104 15.07 33.03 21.99
C SER A 104 16.20 32.77 22.98
N GLU A 105 16.02 33.13 24.25
CA GLU A 105 16.91 32.76 25.35
C GLU A 105 16.53 31.42 25.98
N ASN A 106 15.33 30.90 25.70
CA ASN A 106 14.75 29.73 26.34
C ASN A 106 15.01 28.45 25.54
N ASP A 107 15.68 27.47 26.17
CA ASP A 107 16.00 26.19 25.54
C ASP A 107 14.77 25.33 25.19
N ILE A 108 13.63 25.50 25.88
CA ILE A 108 12.37 24.81 25.57
C ILE A 108 11.82 25.30 24.21
N ALA A 109 11.84 26.61 23.98
CA ALA A 109 11.41 27.18 22.71
C ALA A 109 12.35 26.74 21.56
N ARG A 110 13.67 26.76 21.78
CA ARG A 110 14.67 26.26 20.82
C ARG A 110 14.46 24.78 20.50
N SER A 111 14.28 23.93 21.51
CA SER A 111 14.00 22.50 21.35
C SER A 111 12.69 22.27 20.58
N THR A 112 11.69 23.09 20.81
CA THR A 112 10.41 23.03 20.09
C THR A 112 10.57 23.38 18.61
N ILE A 113 11.29 24.45 18.30
CA ILE A 113 11.59 24.83 16.91
C ILE A 113 12.42 23.73 16.24
N LEU A 114 13.39 23.13 16.94
CA LEU A 114 14.15 21.97 16.44
C LEU A 114 13.22 20.80 16.06
N ARG A 115 12.24 20.46 16.90
CA ARG A 115 11.25 19.43 16.57
C ARG A 115 10.46 19.76 15.31
N VAL A 116 10.17 21.04 15.07
CA VAL A 116 9.51 21.50 13.83
C VAL A 116 10.41 21.25 12.61
N PHE A 117 11.70 21.59 12.68
CA PHE A 117 12.67 21.31 11.62
C PHE A 117 12.85 19.80 11.37
N GLN A 118 12.98 18.99 12.44
CA GLN A 118 13.05 17.53 12.33
C GLN A 118 11.80 16.97 11.61
N ARG A 119 10.60 17.47 11.94
CA ARG A 119 9.35 17.11 11.27
C ARG A 119 9.25 17.64 9.84
N ALA A 120 9.98 18.69 9.48
CA ALA A 120 9.91 19.33 8.17
C ALA A 120 11.18 19.14 7.32
N LYS A 121 12.03 18.15 7.67
CA LYS A 121 13.28 17.82 6.97
C LYS A 121 13.11 17.65 5.46
N GLY A 122 12.01 17.03 5.04
CA GLY A 122 11.60 16.91 3.64
C GLY A 122 11.60 18.25 2.89
N HIS A 123 10.90 19.22 3.48
CA HIS A 123 10.65 20.55 2.93
C HIS A 123 11.90 21.44 2.90
N LEU A 124 12.87 21.21 3.78
CA LEU A 124 14.12 22.00 3.81
C LEU A 124 14.92 21.91 2.52
N THR A 125 14.80 20.79 1.78
CA THR A 125 15.44 20.63 0.46
C THR A 125 14.91 21.59 -0.61
N GLN A 126 13.73 22.20 -0.36
CA GLN A 126 13.06 23.12 -1.29
C GLN A 126 13.34 24.59 -0.96
N VAL A 127 14.21 24.88 0.01
CA VAL A 127 14.60 26.25 0.36
C VAL A 127 15.53 26.79 -0.72
N ASN A 128 15.14 27.91 -1.35
CA ASN A 128 15.87 28.49 -2.49
C ASN A 128 17.06 29.37 -2.07
N ASP A 129 17.05 29.92 -0.85
CA ASP A 129 18.09 30.83 -0.35
C ASP A 129 18.60 30.37 1.03
N PRO A 130 19.57 29.43 1.08
CA PRO A 130 20.09 28.89 2.33
C PRO A 130 20.82 29.94 3.16
N SER A 131 21.45 30.94 2.50
CA SER A 131 22.29 31.94 3.17
C SER A 131 21.53 32.73 4.23
N LYS A 132 20.30 33.13 3.92
CA LYS A 132 19.42 33.87 4.84
C LYS A 132 19.06 33.08 6.09
N LEU A 133 18.84 31.79 5.95
CA LEU A 133 18.53 30.91 7.07
C LEU A 133 19.77 30.66 7.94
N LEU A 134 20.89 30.31 7.31
CA LEU A 134 22.12 29.89 8.01
C LEU A 134 22.78 31.02 8.81
N VAL A 135 22.69 32.27 8.33
CA VAL A 135 23.21 33.45 9.06
C VAL A 135 22.66 33.54 10.49
N HIS A 136 21.39 33.15 10.71
CA HIS A 136 20.79 33.17 12.04
C HIS A 136 21.33 32.07 12.97
N LEU A 137 21.89 30.98 12.44
CA LEU A 137 22.36 29.85 13.23
C LEU A 137 23.82 29.98 13.67
N LEU A 138 24.61 30.85 13.04
CA LEU A 138 26.03 31.04 13.37
C LEU A 138 26.24 31.56 14.81
N LYS A 139 25.42 32.52 15.25
CA LYS A 139 25.51 33.09 16.61
C LYS A 139 25.19 32.05 17.71
N PRO A 140 24.08 31.29 17.64
CA PRO A 140 23.81 30.19 18.57
C PRO A 140 24.89 29.10 18.60
N LEU A 141 25.53 28.81 17.45
CA LEU A 141 26.61 27.82 17.37
C LEU A 141 27.88 28.27 18.12
N LEU A 142 28.13 29.57 18.19
CA LEU A 142 29.25 30.17 18.92
C LEU A 142 28.87 30.55 20.37
N ALA A 143 27.67 30.20 20.84
CA ALA A 143 27.22 30.55 22.17
C ALA A 143 28.05 29.85 23.26
N LYS A 144 28.14 30.48 24.44
CA LYS A 144 28.82 29.89 25.61
C LYS A 144 28.08 28.65 26.15
N SER A 145 26.75 28.62 26.05
CA SER A 145 25.90 27.52 26.51
C SER A 145 26.10 26.26 25.67
N THR A 146 26.50 25.15 26.32
CA THR A 146 26.62 23.83 25.68
C THR A 146 25.28 23.33 25.14
N THR A 147 24.17 23.59 25.84
CA THR A 147 22.83 23.20 25.41
C THR A 147 22.43 23.91 24.11
N THR A 148 22.69 25.22 24.02
CA THR A 148 22.40 25.99 22.81
C THR A 148 23.22 25.48 21.62
N ARG A 149 24.52 25.20 21.80
CA ARG A 149 25.37 24.61 20.75
C ARG A 149 24.88 23.23 20.33
N THR A 150 24.52 22.38 21.30
CA THR A 150 23.96 21.04 21.05
C THR A 150 22.68 21.11 20.22
N LEU A 151 21.72 21.96 20.60
CA LEU A 151 20.47 22.15 19.84
C LEU A 151 20.73 22.72 18.45
N THR A 152 21.72 23.60 18.30
CA THR A 152 22.10 24.17 17.01
C THR A 152 22.74 23.12 16.09
N LEU A 153 23.59 22.25 16.62
CA LEU A 153 24.17 21.12 15.87
C LEU A 153 23.09 20.12 15.44
N GLN A 154 22.15 19.78 16.34
CA GLN A 154 20.99 18.96 15.98
C GLN A 154 20.13 19.63 14.89
N MET A 155 20.00 20.96 14.92
CA MET A 155 19.31 21.71 13.88
C MET A 155 20.04 21.59 12.53
N LEU A 156 21.36 21.74 12.50
CA LEU A 156 22.17 21.58 11.28
C LEU A 156 22.05 20.17 10.69
N ALA A 157 21.96 19.13 11.54
CA ALA A 157 21.74 17.74 11.10
C ALA A 157 20.42 17.55 10.32
N THR A 158 19.45 18.45 10.45
CA THR A 158 18.18 18.42 9.69
C THR A 158 18.30 19.02 8.29
N MET A 159 19.35 19.80 7.99
CA MET A 159 19.46 20.58 6.74
C MET A 159 20.80 20.41 6.00
N PRO A 160 21.30 19.17 5.81
CA PRO A 160 22.63 18.96 5.24
C PRO A 160 22.81 19.57 3.85
N SER A 161 21.76 19.59 3.02
CA SER A 161 21.79 20.17 1.67
C SER A 161 21.98 21.69 1.65
N LEU A 162 21.63 22.39 2.75
CA LEU A 162 21.77 23.84 2.83
C LEU A 162 23.18 24.24 3.28
N VAL A 163 23.85 23.39 4.06
CA VAL A 163 25.15 23.67 4.70
C VAL A 163 26.34 23.47 3.73
N VAL A 164 26.15 22.77 2.61
CA VAL A 164 27.21 22.34 1.68
C VAL A 164 28.20 23.44 1.28
N GLN A 165 27.77 24.70 1.21
CA GLN A 165 28.62 25.80 0.74
C GLN A 165 29.30 26.59 1.87
N ASP A 166 29.02 26.31 3.15
CA ASP A 166 29.48 27.11 4.29
C ASP A 166 30.65 26.44 5.03
N THR A 167 31.86 26.86 4.66
CA THR A 167 33.11 26.34 5.25
C THR A 167 33.27 26.68 6.73
N ILE A 168 32.66 27.78 7.21
CA ILE A 168 32.74 28.18 8.62
C ILE A 168 31.95 27.18 9.48
N LEU A 169 30.75 26.80 9.02
CA LEU A 169 29.95 25.79 9.69
C LEU A 169 30.66 24.42 9.71
N HIS A 170 31.35 24.04 8.64
CA HIS A 170 32.14 22.80 8.61
C HIS A 170 33.22 22.77 9.69
N GLN A 171 33.99 23.86 9.85
CA GLN A 171 35.03 23.96 10.88
C GLN A 171 34.44 23.90 12.30
N GLN A 172 33.31 24.58 12.55
CA GLN A 172 32.66 24.51 13.85
C GLN A 172 32.10 23.12 14.14
N LEU A 173 31.66 22.40 13.13
CA LEU A 173 31.15 21.05 13.28
C LEU A 173 32.27 20.06 13.61
N LEU A 174 33.44 20.15 12.95
CA LEU A 174 34.63 19.36 13.33
C LEU A 174 35.06 19.65 14.77
N LYS A 175 35.04 20.93 15.19
CA LYS A 175 35.31 21.31 16.58
C LYS A 175 34.29 20.71 17.55
N GLY A 176 33.02 20.66 17.15
CA GLY A 176 31.94 20.04 17.92
C GLY A 176 32.11 18.52 18.07
N VAL A 177 32.62 17.83 17.05
CA VAL A 177 32.93 16.38 17.11
C VAL A 177 33.99 16.07 18.17
N LEU A 178 34.91 17.01 18.43
CA LEU A 178 35.93 16.92 19.48
C LEU A 178 35.50 17.55 20.82
N ALA A 179 34.22 17.93 20.98
CA ALA A 179 33.76 18.58 22.20
C ALA A 179 33.86 17.65 23.42
N ALA A 180 34.31 18.21 24.55
CA ALA A 180 34.38 17.49 25.82
C ALA A 180 32.99 17.08 26.34
N ASN A 181 31.94 17.85 26.01
CA ASN A 181 30.57 17.51 26.38
C ASN A 181 30.04 16.38 25.49
N HIS A 182 29.57 15.29 26.12
CA HIS A 182 29.10 14.11 25.41
C HIS A 182 27.89 14.38 24.50
N GLN A 183 26.92 15.20 24.92
CA GLN A 183 25.72 15.50 24.12
C GLN A 183 26.04 16.39 22.93
N GLU A 184 26.87 17.41 23.13
CA GLU A 184 27.35 18.30 22.06
C GLU A 184 28.08 17.50 20.98
N ARG A 185 28.97 16.60 21.41
CA ARG A 185 29.72 15.70 20.53
C ARG A 185 28.81 14.74 19.76
N LEU A 186 27.83 14.12 20.41
CA LEU A 186 26.87 13.24 19.71
C LEU A 186 26.06 14.02 18.66
N ALA A 187 25.59 15.22 19.00
CA ALA A 187 24.89 16.09 18.04
C ALA A 187 25.78 16.49 16.86
N ALA A 188 27.06 16.79 17.09
CA ALA A 188 28.02 17.07 16.03
C ALA A 188 28.28 15.84 15.14
N ILE A 189 28.40 14.64 15.73
CA ILE A 189 28.56 13.37 15.01
C ILE A 189 27.34 13.11 14.13
N ASP A 190 26.12 13.29 14.64
CA ASP A 190 24.91 13.09 13.83
C ASP A 190 24.81 14.11 12.68
N ALA A 191 25.21 15.36 12.92
CA ALA A 191 25.31 16.38 11.86
C ALA A 191 26.40 16.02 10.83
N ALA A 192 27.57 15.56 11.28
CA ALA A 192 28.67 15.10 10.42
C ALA A 192 28.20 13.97 9.51
N ARG A 193 27.53 12.95 10.09
CA ARG A 193 27.02 11.79 9.34
C ARG A 193 26.12 12.20 8.18
N MET A 194 25.30 13.23 8.37
CA MET A 194 24.39 13.73 7.33
C MET A 194 25.12 14.54 6.24
N LEU A 195 26.27 15.12 6.55
CA LEU A 195 27.08 15.94 5.61
C LEU A 195 28.11 15.12 4.82
N LEU A 196 28.66 14.05 5.39
CA LEU A 196 29.69 13.22 4.77
C LEU A 196 29.32 12.77 3.33
N PRO A 197 28.08 12.34 3.03
CA PRO A 197 27.71 11.97 1.66
C PRO A 197 27.80 13.13 0.66
N LEU A 198 27.68 14.39 1.10
CA LEU A 198 27.58 15.58 0.24
C LEU A 198 28.91 16.33 0.02
N LEU A 199 29.91 16.12 0.88
CA LEU A 199 31.11 16.95 0.96
C LEU A 199 32.41 16.12 0.99
N PRO A 200 33.13 16.00 -0.15
CA PRO A 200 34.38 15.24 -0.21
C PRO A 200 35.50 15.81 0.67
N SER A 201 35.66 17.13 0.75
CA SER A 201 36.71 17.75 1.58
C SER A 201 36.52 17.44 3.08
N PHE A 202 35.28 17.44 3.53
CA PHE A 202 34.91 17.14 4.92
C PHE A 202 35.18 15.68 5.29
N ARG A 203 35.12 14.74 4.33
CA ARG A 203 35.46 13.33 4.55
C ARG A 203 36.92 13.14 4.97
N ASN A 204 37.85 13.79 4.29
CA ASN A 204 39.27 13.70 4.58
C ASN A 204 39.59 14.17 6.00
N ASP A 205 38.97 15.28 6.42
CA ASP A 205 39.13 15.81 7.77
C ASP A 205 38.63 14.80 8.83
N VAL A 206 37.46 14.18 8.60
CA VAL A 206 36.91 13.17 9.52
C VAL A 206 37.75 11.88 9.56
N LEU A 207 38.30 11.44 8.42
CA LEU A 207 39.19 10.28 8.36
C LEU A 207 40.49 10.52 9.13
N MET A 208 41.09 11.70 8.95
CA MET A 208 42.31 12.08 9.68
C MET A 208 42.05 12.14 11.19
N LEU A 209 40.96 12.79 11.61
CA LEU A 209 40.56 12.84 13.01
C LEU A 209 40.34 11.44 13.61
N SER A 210 39.72 10.53 12.85
CA SER A 210 39.46 9.17 13.32
C SER A 210 40.72 8.30 13.46
N LEU A 211 41.81 8.63 12.75
CA LEU A 211 43.11 7.97 12.89
C LEU A 211 43.90 8.50 14.08
N GLU A 212 43.75 9.79 14.40
CA GLU A 212 44.47 10.46 15.49
C GLU A 212 43.81 10.21 16.85
N GLU A 213 42.49 10.15 16.92
CA GLU A 213 41.75 10.04 18.16
C GLU A 213 41.50 8.58 18.57
N LYS A 214 41.79 8.22 19.83
CA LYS A 214 41.54 6.87 20.36
C LYS A 214 40.08 6.59 20.73
N THR A 215 39.13 7.44 20.30
CA THR A 215 37.72 7.34 20.74
C THR A 215 36.90 6.47 19.79
N THR A 216 36.15 5.51 20.35
CA THR A 216 35.23 4.67 19.54
C THR A 216 33.97 5.41 19.08
N THR A 217 33.78 6.65 19.53
CA THR A 217 32.63 7.47 19.13
C THR A 217 32.69 7.85 17.65
N LEU A 218 33.90 8.00 17.08
CA LEU A 218 34.07 8.34 15.66
C LEU A 218 33.90 7.14 14.72
N CYS A 219 33.97 5.90 15.22
CA CYS A 219 33.81 4.70 14.39
C CYS A 219 32.49 4.69 13.60
N CYS A 220 31.44 5.33 14.12
CA CYS A 220 30.14 5.43 13.48
C CYS A 220 30.05 6.42 12.30
N LEU A 221 31.15 7.10 11.96
CA LEU A 221 31.28 7.98 10.79
C LEU A 221 32.14 7.36 9.68
N LEU A 222 32.89 6.29 9.98
CA LEU A 222 33.90 5.76 9.08
C LEU A 222 33.31 5.18 7.78
N ALA A 223 32.16 4.52 7.87
CA ALA A 223 31.53 3.93 6.70
C ALA A 223 31.07 4.99 5.69
N GLU A 224 30.64 6.16 6.18
CA GLU A 224 30.22 7.29 5.34
C GLU A 224 31.38 8.21 4.92
N ALA A 225 32.50 8.18 5.65
CA ALA A 225 33.67 9.01 5.37
C ALA A 225 34.61 8.41 4.31
N VAL A 226 34.68 7.09 4.22
CA VAL A 226 35.51 6.40 3.22
C VAL A 226 34.94 6.59 1.81
N GLU A 227 35.79 6.87 0.83
CA GLU A 227 35.36 7.02 -0.58
C GLU A 227 35.68 5.80 -1.42
N ASN A 228 36.83 5.15 -1.18
CA ASN A 228 37.35 4.08 -2.01
C ASN A 228 37.68 2.81 -1.20
N PRO A 229 37.78 1.63 -1.84
CA PRO A 229 38.04 0.37 -1.15
C PRO A 229 39.38 0.31 -0.41
N VAL A 230 40.38 1.10 -0.83
CA VAL A 230 41.70 1.14 -0.20
C VAL A 230 41.63 1.82 1.17
N GLU A 231 40.96 2.98 1.23
CA GLU A 231 40.63 3.67 2.47
C GLU A 231 39.74 2.80 3.36
N ALA A 232 38.74 2.13 2.78
CA ALA A 232 37.86 1.20 3.50
C ALA A 232 38.67 0.13 4.21
N ARG A 233 39.60 -0.50 3.48
CA ARG A 233 40.50 -1.53 4.01
C ARG A 233 41.38 -0.99 5.13
N LYS A 234 41.99 0.19 4.95
CA LYS A 234 42.83 0.84 5.97
C LYS A 234 42.05 1.11 7.25
N MET A 235 40.86 1.72 7.14
CA MET A 235 40.01 2.04 8.29
C MET A 235 39.43 0.79 8.95
N TRP A 236 39.12 -0.25 8.16
CA TRP A 236 38.68 -1.54 8.67
C TRP A 236 39.77 -2.21 9.51
N ILE A 237 41.02 -2.25 9.02
CA ILE A 237 42.17 -2.78 9.75
C ILE A 237 42.37 -2.00 11.05
N HIS A 238 42.30 -0.66 10.99
CA HIS A 238 42.38 0.16 12.20
C HIS A 238 41.28 -0.20 13.22
N CYS A 239 40.04 -0.40 12.78
CA CYS A 239 38.95 -0.83 13.67
C CYS A 239 39.20 -2.22 14.27
N ALA A 240 39.80 -3.14 13.50
CA ALA A 240 40.15 -4.48 13.98
C ALA A 240 41.25 -4.42 15.07
N GLU A 241 42.29 -3.61 14.86
CA GLU A 241 43.34 -3.38 15.86
C GLU A 241 42.78 -2.78 17.15
N GLN A 242 41.83 -1.85 17.04
CA GLN A 242 41.17 -1.26 18.20
C GLN A 242 40.25 -2.27 18.90
N TYR A 243 39.52 -3.10 18.15
CA TYR A 243 38.68 -4.16 18.69
C TYR A 243 39.45 -5.13 19.60
N GLU A 244 40.65 -5.56 19.20
CA GLU A 244 41.49 -6.45 20.01
C GLU A 244 41.95 -5.79 21.33
N ARG A 245 42.06 -4.46 21.36
CA ARG A 245 42.49 -3.70 22.54
C ARG A 245 41.35 -3.41 23.52
N PHE A 246 40.09 -3.42 23.07
CA PHE A 246 38.96 -3.07 23.93
C PHE A 246 38.50 -4.23 24.82
N ALA A 247 38.55 -4.01 26.13
CA ALA A 247 37.97 -4.91 27.12
C ALA A 247 36.44 -4.76 27.23
N ASP A 248 35.89 -3.58 26.94
CA ASP A 248 34.48 -3.28 27.16
C ASP A 248 33.58 -3.68 25.97
N ASN A 249 32.35 -4.10 26.29
CA ASN A 249 31.37 -4.54 25.29
C ASN A 249 30.92 -3.41 24.34
N LYS A 250 30.90 -2.15 24.80
CA LYS A 250 30.30 -1.04 24.03
C LYS A 250 31.21 -0.62 22.89
N SER A 251 32.49 -0.41 23.17
CA SER A 251 33.51 -0.07 22.19
C SER A 251 33.74 -1.21 21.20
N ALA A 252 33.79 -2.47 21.66
CA ALA A 252 33.87 -3.63 20.78
C ALA A 252 32.68 -3.75 19.81
N VAL A 253 31.46 -3.45 20.28
CA VAL A 253 30.25 -3.46 19.45
C VAL A 253 30.25 -2.29 18.46
N ALA A 254 30.73 -1.11 18.85
CA ALA A 254 30.85 0.04 17.97
C ALA A 254 31.84 -0.21 16.83
N THR A 255 33.01 -0.81 17.11
CA THR A 255 34.01 -1.16 16.08
C THR A 255 33.52 -2.28 15.18
N ILE A 256 32.89 -3.34 15.71
CA ILE A 256 32.28 -4.39 14.89
C ILE A 256 31.21 -3.80 13.98
N ARG A 257 30.33 -2.92 14.48
CA ARG A 257 29.31 -2.27 13.66
C ARG A 257 29.96 -1.48 12.52
N ALA A 258 30.97 -0.66 12.81
CA ALA A 258 31.68 0.11 11.79
C ALA A 258 32.32 -0.82 10.73
N MET A 259 32.99 -1.88 11.16
CA MET A 259 33.56 -2.90 10.27
C MET A 259 32.51 -3.55 9.39
N THR A 260 31.37 -3.98 9.95
CA THR A 260 30.27 -4.59 9.19
C THR A 260 29.65 -3.59 8.22
N THR A 261 29.42 -2.33 8.61
CA THR A 261 28.86 -1.30 7.72
C THR A 261 29.82 -0.96 6.58
N MET A 262 31.13 -0.87 6.84
CA MET A 262 32.14 -0.71 5.77
C MET A 262 32.14 -1.93 4.84
N THR A 263 32.09 -3.15 5.37
CA THR A 263 32.00 -4.38 4.57
C THR A 263 30.70 -4.44 3.76
N ALA A 264 29.60 -3.91 4.27
CA ALA A 264 28.33 -3.83 3.55
C ALA A 264 28.42 -2.94 2.30
N VAL A 265 29.19 -1.84 2.37
CA VAL A 265 29.42 -0.90 1.27
C VAL A 265 30.49 -1.41 0.29
N TYR A 266 31.55 -2.05 0.81
CA TYR A 266 32.68 -2.56 0.02
C TYR A 266 32.84 -4.09 0.18
N PRO A 267 31.86 -4.90 -0.25
CA PRO A 267 31.88 -6.33 0.03
C PRO A 267 32.96 -7.07 -0.77
N GLN A 268 33.32 -6.61 -1.97
CA GLN A 268 34.34 -7.27 -2.80
C GLN A 268 35.72 -7.31 -2.11
N ASP A 269 36.08 -6.26 -1.39
CA ASP A 269 37.38 -6.13 -0.73
C ASP A 269 37.42 -6.62 0.71
N LEU A 270 36.31 -6.45 1.43
CA LEU A 270 36.31 -6.60 2.89
C LEU A 270 35.61 -7.88 3.36
N LEU A 271 34.81 -8.55 2.53
CA LEU A 271 33.96 -9.65 2.98
C LEU A 271 34.76 -10.86 3.46
N GLU A 272 35.88 -11.21 2.82
CA GLU A 272 36.72 -12.32 3.25
C GLU A 272 37.36 -12.03 4.63
N MET A 273 37.90 -10.83 4.82
CA MET A 273 38.46 -10.40 6.11
C MET A 273 37.39 -10.38 7.20
N HIS A 274 36.19 -9.89 6.85
CA HIS A 274 35.06 -9.89 7.78
C HIS A 274 34.59 -11.30 8.12
N GLY A 275 34.55 -12.23 7.16
CA GLY A 275 34.26 -13.65 7.42
C GLY A 275 35.24 -14.27 8.42
N LYS A 276 36.54 -13.97 8.30
CA LYS A 276 37.56 -14.40 9.28
C LYS A 276 37.30 -13.81 10.67
N LEU A 277 36.91 -12.54 10.75
CA LEU A 277 36.49 -11.90 12.00
C LEU A 277 35.24 -12.60 12.59
N LEU A 278 34.20 -12.88 11.78
CA LEU A 278 32.99 -13.57 12.24
C LEU A 278 33.34 -14.88 12.93
N TYR A 279 34.17 -15.70 12.27
CA TYR A 279 34.62 -16.98 12.82
C TYR A 279 35.43 -16.78 14.10
N HIS A 280 36.38 -15.85 14.10
CA HIS A 280 37.19 -15.54 15.28
C HIS A 280 36.33 -15.13 16.48
N VAL A 281 35.38 -14.22 16.29
CA VAL A 281 34.52 -13.74 17.38
C VAL A 281 33.65 -14.87 17.92
N LEU A 282 33.05 -15.70 17.06
CA LEU A 282 32.21 -16.82 17.48
C LEU A 282 32.99 -17.89 18.25
N ASP A 283 34.21 -18.20 17.80
CA ASP A 283 35.03 -19.27 18.34
C ASP A 283 35.80 -18.85 19.61
N ARG A 284 36.30 -17.61 19.66
CA ARG A 284 37.31 -17.17 20.65
C ARG A 284 36.88 -16.02 21.55
N ASP A 285 35.85 -15.24 21.21
CA ASP A 285 35.49 -14.09 22.04
C ASP A 285 34.75 -14.54 23.33
N PRO A 286 35.26 -14.17 24.52
CA PRO A 286 34.63 -14.58 25.78
C PRO A 286 33.28 -13.88 26.04
N ARG A 287 33.01 -12.75 25.38
CA ARG A 287 31.86 -11.89 25.64
C ARG A 287 30.65 -12.42 24.86
N ALA A 288 29.74 -13.10 25.56
CA ALA A 288 28.49 -13.60 24.97
C ALA A 288 27.66 -12.50 24.26
N TYR A 289 27.70 -11.27 24.78
CA TYR A 289 27.02 -10.13 24.15
C TYR A 289 27.60 -9.78 22.77
N VAL A 290 28.93 -9.80 22.63
CA VAL A 290 29.63 -9.50 21.37
C VAL A 290 29.38 -10.60 20.34
N ARG A 291 29.46 -11.88 20.76
CA ARG A 291 29.10 -13.04 19.93
C ARG A 291 27.65 -13.00 19.44
N ASN A 292 26.72 -12.57 20.28
CA ASN A 292 25.33 -12.41 19.87
C ASN A 292 25.16 -11.22 18.90
N PHE A 293 25.80 -10.09 19.20
CA PHE A 293 25.72 -8.88 18.38
C PHE A 293 26.28 -9.09 16.97
N ILE A 294 27.39 -9.82 16.83
CA ILE A 294 28.02 -10.02 15.53
C ILE A 294 27.11 -10.85 14.58
N ILE A 295 26.35 -11.81 15.10
CA ILE A 295 25.35 -12.55 14.32
C ILE A 295 24.20 -11.62 13.89
N LEU A 296 23.71 -10.78 14.82
CA LEU A 296 22.63 -9.84 14.52
C LEU A 296 23.03 -8.81 13.46
N ILE A 297 24.24 -8.25 13.54
CA ILE A 297 24.70 -7.22 12.60
C ILE A 297 25.04 -7.82 11.23
N THR A 298 25.43 -9.09 11.16
CA THR A 298 25.68 -9.82 9.90
C THR A 298 24.45 -9.84 8.99
N GLN A 299 23.24 -9.70 9.55
CA GLN A 299 22.02 -9.53 8.78
C GLN A 299 22.05 -8.33 7.83
N GLN A 300 22.84 -7.28 8.12
CA GLN A 300 23.00 -6.12 7.25
C GLN A 300 23.73 -6.48 5.96
N LEU A 301 24.68 -7.42 6.02
CA LEU A 301 25.44 -7.88 4.85
C LEU A 301 24.53 -8.57 3.83
N ILE A 302 23.58 -9.39 4.30
CA ILE A 302 22.58 -10.06 3.43
C ILE A 302 21.74 -9.04 2.66
N THR A 303 21.41 -7.91 3.29
CA THR A 303 20.53 -6.89 2.68
C THR A 303 21.27 -5.94 1.73
N SER A 304 22.59 -5.78 1.86
CA SER A 304 23.36 -4.79 1.10
C SER A 304 24.06 -5.35 -0.14
N THR A 305 24.26 -6.67 -0.22
CA THR A 305 24.95 -7.31 -1.35
C THR A 305 24.00 -7.50 -2.54
N CYS A 306 24.23 -6.73 -3.62
CA CYS A 306 23.46 -6.81 -4.88
C CYS A 306 24.23 -7.50 -6.04
N VAL A 307 25.43 -8.02 -5.82
CA VAL A 307 26.32 -8.51 -6.90
C VAL A 307 26.46 -10.03 -6.83
N GLU A 308 26.11 -10.75 -7.90
CA GLU A 308 26.11 -12.22 -8.01
C GLU A 308 27.39 -12.89 -7.49
N MET A 309 28.58 -12.41 -7.87
CA MET A 309 29.85 -12.98 -7.38
C MET A 309 30.06 -12.90 -5.86
N VAL A 310 29.49 -11.88 -5.22
CA VAL A 310 29.58 -11.70 -3.76
C VAL A 310 28.62 -12.67 -3.04
N HIS A 311 27.57 -13.10 -3.72
CA HIS A 311 26.57 -14.01 -3.14
C HIS A 311 27.16 -15.38 -2.80
N GLU A 312 28.02 -15.96 -3.64
CA GLU A 312 28.65 -17.26 -3.36
C GLU A 312 29.61 -17.21 -2.16
N LEU A 313 30.45 -16.18 -2.10
CA LEU A 313 31.37 -15.99 -0.98
C LEU A 313 30.60 -15.74 0.33
N LEU A 314 29.56 -14.90 0.31
CA LEU A 314 28.72 -14.65 1.46
C LEU A 314 27.99 -15.92 1.90
N ALA A 315 27.46 -16.72 0.97
CA ALA A 315 26.83 -18.01 1.25
C ALA A 315 27.81 -18.96 1.94
N SER A 316 29.03 -19.11 1.41
CA SER A 316 30.10 -19.91 2.02
C SER A 316 30.44 -19.45 3.45
N ILE A 317 30.54 -18.13 3.65
CA ILE A 317 30.79 -17.56 4.99
C ILE A 317 29.65 -17.88 5.95
N LEU A 318 28.40 -17.73 5.52
CA LEU A 318 27.22 -17.98 6.35
C LEU A 318 27.05 -19.47 6.68
N GLU A 319 27.33 -20.38 5.73
CA GLU A 319 27.38 -21.82 6.02
C GLU A 319 28.42 -22.14 7.11
N GLY A 320 29.59 -21.49 7.08
CA GLY A 320 30.59 -21.59 8.15
C GLY A 320 30.13 -21.02 9.49
N VAL A 321 29.29 -20.00 9.50
CA VAL A 321 28.65 -19.45 10.70
C VAL A 321 27.60 -20.43 11.25
N PHE A 322 26.72 -20.95 10.41
CA PHE A 322 25.69 -21.92 10.82
C PHE A 322 26.28 -23.23 11.35
N ALA A 323 27.39 -23.70 10.75
CA ALA A 323 28.13 -24.85 11.25
C ALA A 323 28.63 -24.64 12.69
N ARG A 324 29.24 -23.48 12.99
CA ARG A 324 29.76 -23.15 14.32
C ARG A 324 28.66 -22.98 15.36
N ILE A 325 27.54 -22.34 15.00
CA ILE A 325 26.37 -22.21 15.88
C ILE A 325 25.82 -23.60 16.21
N SER A 326 25.79 -24.51 15.23
CA SER A 326 25.29 -25.88 15.41
C SER A 326 26.22 -26.74 16.27
N GLN A 327 27.54 -26.68 16.04
CA GLN A 327 28.54 -27.47 16.78
C GLN A 327 28.61 -27.10 18.25
N ASN A 328 28.43 -25.83 18.59
CA ASN A 328 28.49 -25.34 19.97
C ASN A 328 27.19 -25.54 20.77
N SER A 329 26.19 -26.23 20.21
CA SER A 329 24.90 -26.47 20.86
C SER A 329 24.92 -27.48 21.99
N SER A 330 26.01 -28.25 22.14
CA SER A 330 26.22 -29.20 23.25
C SER A 330 26.73 -28.54 24.54
N GLY A 331 27.14 -27.27 24.51
CA GLY A 331 27.55 -26.49 25.68
C GLY A 331 26.49 -25.48 26.15
N LEU A 332 26.80 -24.75 27.23
CA LEU A 332 26.04 -23.60 27.80
C LEU A 332 25.92 -22.39 26.83
N MET A 333 25.75 -22.61 25.53
CA MET A 333 25.45 -21.55 24.59
C MET A 333 24.10 -20.94 24.92
N SER A 334 24.06 -19.61 25.01
CA SER A 334 22.85 -18.89 25.34
C SER A 334 21.79 -19.12 24.25
N PRO A 335 20.53 -19.44 24.59
CA PRO A 335 19.44 -19.55 23.61
C PRO A 335 19.27 -18.28 22.75
N ARG A 336 19.80 -17.14 23.21
CA ARG A 336 19.87 -15.89 22.46
C ARG A 336 20.70 -16.01 21.17
N ILE A 337 21.84 -16.69 21.22
CA ILE A 337 22.73 -16.88 20.06
C ILE A 337 22.04 -17.75 19.01
N GLN A 338 21.35 -18.80 19.45
CA GLN A 338 20.55 -19.66 18.57
C GLN A 338 19.40 -18.88 17.92
N LEU A 339 18.68 -18.06 18.68
CA LEU A 339 17.63 -17.18 18.13
C LEU A 339 18.22 -16.17 17.13
N SER A 340 19.35 -15.53 17.44
CA SER A 340 20.03 -14.61 16.51
C SER A 340 20.49 -15.32 15.23
N GLY A 341 20.98 -16.56 15.35
CA GLY A 341 21.32 -17.42 14.22
C GLY A 341 20.10 -17.77 13.38
N LEU A 342 18.96 -18.05 14.01
CA LEU A 342 17.70 -18.34 13.32
C LEU A 342 17.16 -17.11 12.57
N LEU A 343 17.24 -15.92 13.16
CA LEU A 343 16.87 -14.66 12.50
C LEU A 343 17.82 -14.33 11.32
N LEU A 344 19.10 -14.70 11.44
CA LEU A 344 20.05 -14.60 10.33
C LEU A 344 19.69 -15.60 9.21
N LEU A 345 19.35 -16.84 9.57
CA LEU A 345 18.88 -17.86 8.64
C LEU A 345 17.57 -17.47 7.95
N GLU A 346 16.65 -16.80 8.64
CA GLU A 346 15.41 -16.28 8.06
C GLU A 346 15.68 -15.31 6.92
N LYS A 347 16.58 -14.34 7.14
CA LYS A 347 17.00 -13.41 6.09
C LYS A 347 17.77 -14.12 4.98
N TYR A 348 18.63 -15.07 5.31
CA TYR A 348 19.37 -15.87 4.34
C TYR A 348 18.43 -16.69 3.45
N ALA A 349 17.45 -17.39 4.03
CA ALA A 349 16.46 -18.21 3.32
C ALA A 349 15.60 -17.39 2.36
N ASN A 350 15.38 -16.09 2.62
CA ASN A 350 14.68 -15.21 1.70
C ASN A 350 15.50 -14.96 0.41
N SER A 351 16.82 -14.81 0.51
CA SER A 351 17.69 -14.42 -0.62
C SER A 351 18.46 -15.58 -1.26
N PHE A 352 18.83 -16.62 -0.51
CA PHE A 352 19.68 -17.74 -0.95
C PHE A 352 19.01 -19.11 -0.80
N GLU A 353 19.48 -20.09 -1.56
CA GLU A 353 19.17 -21.50 -1.31
C GLU A 353 19.90 -21.99 -0.06
N LEU A 354 19.24 -22.86 0.71
CA LEU A 354 19.84 -23.40 1.93
C LEU A 354 20.89 -24.47 1.59
N GLY A 355 22.14 -24.23 1.98
CA GLY A 355 23.20 -25.23 1.95
C GLY A 355 23.04 -26.28 3.04
N GLU A 356 24.00 -27.20 3.12
CA GLU A 356 23.93 -28.34 4.04
C GLU A 356 23.99 -27.91 5.51
N LYS A 357 24.84 -26.94 5.87
CA LYS A 357 25.01 -26.50 7.26
C LYS A 357 23.83 -25.64 7.72
N ALA A 358 23.27 -24.83 6.83
CA ALA A 358 22.00 -24.16 7.10
C ALA A 358 20.85 -25.15 7.35
N LYS A 359 20.77 -26.25 6.58
CA LYS A 359 19.78 -27.33 6.78
C LYS A 359 20.02 -28.09 8.09
N GLU A 360 21.27 -28.44 8.41
CA GLU A 360 21.63 -29.03 9.71
C GLU A 360 21.21 -28.13 10.88
N PHE A 361 21.47 -26.82 10.77
CA PHE A 361 21.06 -25.84 11.78
C PHE A 361 19.54 -25.74 11.90
N LEU A 362 18.80 -25.78 10.79
CA LEU A 362 17.34 -25.79 10.79
C LEU A 362 16.78 -27.06 11.45
N GLN A 363 17.39 -28.22 11.22
CA GLN A 363 17.02 -29.47 11.89
C GLN A 363 17.30 -29.41 13.39
N LEU A 364 18.42 -28.81 13.80
CA LEU A 364 18.70 -28.54 15.21
C LEU A 364 17.67 -27.58 15.80
N ALA A 365 17.31 -26.50 15.08
CA ALA A 365 16.28 -25.57 15.51
C ALA A 365 14.92 -26.25 15.69
N ASN A 366 14.57 -27.25 14.86
CA ASN A 366 13.37 -28.06 15.05
C ASN A 366 13.38 -28.81 16.40
N LYS A 367 14.52 -29.40 16.77
CA LYS A 367 14.67 -30.07 18.07
C LYS A 367 14.58 -29.07 19.24
N LEU A 368 15.16 -27.89 19.07
CA LEU A 368 15.13 -26.81 20.07
C LEU A 368 13.75 -26.17 20.20
N LEU A 369 12.94 -26.19 19.13
CA LEU A 369 11.57 -25.69 19.13
C LEU A 369 10.79 -26.33 20.28
N ALA A 370 10.95 -27.63 20.54
CA ALA A 370 10.29 -28.33 21.64
C ALA A 370 10.51 -27.71 23.04
N HIS A 371 11.59 -26.95 23.22
CA HIS A 371 12.00 -26.40 24.52
C HIS A 371 12.07 -24.87 24.53
N ALA A 372 11.80 -24.20 23.40
CA ALA A 372 11.90 -22.76 23.29
C ALA A 372 10.67 -22.08 23.91
N MET A 373 10.89 -21.17 24.86
CA MET A 373 9.81 -20.37 25.47
C MET A 373 9.54 -19.05 24.72
N ASP A 374 10.44 -18.64 23.83
CA ASP A 374 10.35 -17.36 23.10
C ASP A 374 9.57 -17.53 21.78
N GLU A 375 8.44 -16.86 21.65
CA GLU A 375 7.57 -16.93 20.46
C GLU A 375 8.29 -16.51 19.17
N ARG A 376 9.31 -15.65 19.28
CA ARG A 376 10.12 -15.23 18.13
C ARG A 376 10.83 -16.40 17.46
N PHE A 377 11.15 -17.44 18.23
CA PHE A 377 11.77 -18.64 17.71
C PHE A 377 10.82 -19.38 16.75
N GLY A 378 9.57 -19.63 17.18
CA GLY A 378 8.54 -20.23 16.33
C GLY A 378 8.19 -19.40 15.11
N LYS A 379 8.17 -18.07 15.25
CA LYS A 379 7.96 -17.14 14.13
C LYS A 379 9.06 -17.24 13.08
N ALA A 380 10.33 -17.15 13.50
CA ALA A 380 11.46 -17.22 12.58
C ALA A 380 11.55 -18.60 11.90
N TYR A 381 11.33 -19.68 12.66
CA TYR A 381 11.35 -21.04 12.13
C TYR A 381 10.29 -21.26 11.02
N THR A 382 9.04 -20.88 11.29
CA THR A 382 7.94 -21.00 10.31
C THR A 382 8.14 -20.09 9.10
N SER A 383 8.69 -18.90 9.30
CA SER A 383 9.07 -17.98 8.21
C SER A 383 10.16 -18.58 7.30
N ILE A 384 11.19 -19.20 7.87
CA ILE A 384 12.24 -19.91 7.09
C ILE A 384 11.61 -21.00 6.23
N LEU A 385 10.80 -21.88 6.83
CA LEU A 385 10.13 -22.96 6.09
C LEU A 385 9.23 -22.41 4.97
N SER A 386 8.48 -21.34 5.24
CA SER A 386 7.66 -20.69 4.21
C SER A 386 8.49 -20.14 3.04
N ASN A 387 9.65 -19.55 3.32
CA ASN A 387 10.54 -19.02 2.28
C ASN A 387 11.17 -20.15 1.46
N VAL A 388 11.55 -21.26 2.11
CA VAL A 388 12.06 -22.47 1.45
C VAL A 388 11.00 -23.05 0.51
N VAL A 389 9.76 -23.26 0.98
CA VAL A 389 8.65 -23.74 0.15
C VAL A 389 8.40 -22.80 -1.04
N ARG A 390 8.39 -21.49 -0.80
CA ARG A 390 8.19 -20.48 -1.86
C ARG A 390 9.25 -20.61 -2.96
N LYS A 391 10.52 -20.83 -2.61
CA LYS A 391 11.59 -21.00 -3.59
C LYS A 391 11.45 -22.27 -4.40
N PHE A 392 11.15 -23.41 -3.76
CA PHE A 392 10.88 -24.65 -4.48
C PHE A 392 9.74 -24.51 -5.48
N LEU A 393 8.65 -23.84 -5.08
CA LEU A 393 7.51 -23.58 -5.97
C LEU A 393 7.82 -22.60 -7.11
N LEU A 394 8.72 -21.64 -6.91
CA LEU A 394 9.14 -20.68 -7.95
C LEU A 394 10.10 -21.30 -8.97
N LEU A 395 11.01 -22.17 -8.53
CA LEU A 395 11.99 -22.82 -9.40
C LEU A 395 11.37 -23.90 -10.28
N GLY A 396 10.16 -24.39 -9.94
CA GLY A 396 9.49 -25.46 -10.67
C GLY A 396 10.30 -26.77 -10.70
N ASP A 397 11.22 -26.93 -9.73
CA ASP A 397 12.10 -28.09 -9.67
C ASP A 397 11.29 -29.37 -9.43
N THR A 398 11.72 -30.47 -10.03
CA THR A 398 11.02 -31.76 -10.03
C THR A 398 11.02 -32.46 -8.66
N LYS A 399 11.79 -31.94 -7.69
CA LYS A 399 11.75 -32.40 -6.30
C LYS A 399 10.44 -31.95 -5.66
N SER A 400 9.65 -32.92 -5.21
CA SER A 400 8.29 -32.75 -4.70
C SER A 400 8.20 -31.61 -3.65
N PRO A 401 7.61 -30.43 -3.98
CA PRO A 401 7.42 -29.32 -3.04
C PRO A 401 6.56 -29.71 -1.82
N GLU A 402 5.83 -30.81 -1.98
CA GLU A 402 5.08 -31.57 -1.00
C GLU A 402 5.86 -31.81 0.29
N GLN A 403 7.11 -32.31 0.22
CA GLN A 403 7.92 -32.59 1.42
C GLN A 403 8.18 -31.34 2.31
N ALA A 404 8.36 -30.19 1.67
CA ALA A 404 8.58 -28.93 2.38
C ALA A 404 7.27 -28.41 3.00
N ILE A 405 6.14 -28.62 2.32
CA ILE A 405 4.81 -28.30 2.86
C ILE A 405 4.44 -29.26 3.99
N ASP A 406 4.77 -30.55 3.88
CA ASP A 406 4.61 -31.56 4.93
C ASP A 406 5.33 -31.14 6.20
N THR A 407 6.54 -30.57 6.08
CA THR A 407 7.27 -30.07 7.25
C THR A 407 6.50 -28.95 7.97
N LEU A 408 5.79 -28.08 7.24
CA LEU A 408 4.89 -27.07 7.84
C LEU A 408 3.63 -27.70 8.43
N LEU A 409 3.05 -28.71 7.79
CA LEU A 409 1.87 -29.43 8.27
C LEU A 409 2.17 -30.26 9.51
N LEU A 410 3.38 -30.82 9.62
CA LEU A 410 3.85 -31.54 10.81
C LEU A 410 3.89 -30.63 12.04
N LEU A 411 4.15 -29.33 11.87
CA LEU A 411 4.04 -28.33 12.95
C LEU A 411 2.60 -28.08 13.40
N LEU A 412 1.59 -28.60 12.69
CA LEU A 412 0.19 -28.53 13.10
C LEU A 412 -0.27 -29.84 13.75
N HIS A 413 0.58 -30.87 13.79
CA HIS A 413 0.20 -32.14 14.37
C HIS A 413 0.06 -32.00 15.91
N PRO A 414 -1.02 -32.50 16.53
CA PRO A 414 -1.24 -32.37 17.98
C PRO A 414 -0.12 -32.97 18.84
N GLN A 415 0.63 -33.94 18.31
CA GLN A 415 1.74 -34.59 19.01
C GLN A 415 3.11 -33.96 18.73
N ALA A 416 3.20 -32.94 17.87
CA ALA A 416 4.46 -32.29 17.58
C ALA A 416 4.97 -31.53 18.81
N ALA A 417 6.25 -31.71 19.13
CA ALA A 417 6.91 -31.04 20.25
C ALA A 417 7.15 -29.57 19.88
N ILE A 418 6.20 -28.70 20.18
CA ILE A 418 6.19 -27.31 19.71
C ILE A 418 6.36 -26.34 20.88
N ALA A 419 7.27 -25.38 20.69
CA ALA A 419 7.65 -24.28 21.59
C ALA A 419 6.46 -23.63 22.29
N THR A 420 5.48 -23.20 21.49
CA THR A 420 4.41 -22.30 21.92
C THR A 420 3.22 -22.39 20.97
N LYS A 421 2.00 -22.16 21.48
CA LYS A 421 0.74 -22.07 20.71
C LYS A 421 0.82 -21.06 19.56
N SER A 422 1.58 -19.99 19.73
CA SER A 422 1.84 -18.98 18.69
C SER A 422 2.51 -19.54 17.44
N THR A 423 3.28 -20.62 17.56
CA THR A 423 3.93 -21.29 16.42
C THR A 423 2.91 -21.87 15.43
N TRP A 424 1.80 -22.43 15.91
CA TRP A 424 0.70 -22.90 15.04
C TRP A 424 0.08 -21.75 14.26
N GLY A 425 -0.15 -20.62 14.94
CA GLY A 425 -0.67 -19.41 14.31
C GLY A 425 0.25 -18.91 13.19
N TYR A 426 1.58 -18.92 13.42
CA TYR A 426 2.55 -18.55 12.39
C TYR A 426 2.62 -19.57 11.24
N ALA A 427 2.55 -20.87 11.52
CA ALA A 427 2.53 -21.92 10.51
C ALA A 427 1.27 -21.83 9.62
N LEU A 428 0.08 -21.67 10.22
CA LEU A 428 -1.17 -21.47 9.48
C LEU A 428 -1.16 -20.17 8.68
N ALA A 429 -0.62 -19.07 9.22
CA ALA A 429 -0.46 -17.83 8.47
C ALA A 429 0.49 -17.99 7.27
N ALA A 430 1.59 -18.73 7.44
CA ALA A 430 2.49 -19.08 6.35
C ALA A 430 1.79 -19.93 5.27
N ILE A 431 1.03 -20.96 5.67
CA ILE A 431 0.25 -21.79 4.74
C ILE A 431 -0.81 -20.95 4.02
N ALA A 432 -1.51 -20.04 4.71
CA ALA A 432 -2.46 -19.11 4.08
C ALA A 432 -1.77 -18.25 3.02
N GLN A 433 -0.60 -17.69 3.33
CA GLN A 433 0.18 -16.89 2.40
C GLN A 433 0.65 -17.71 1.20
N LEU A 434 1.09 -18.95 1.41
CA LEU A 434 1.48 -19.87 0.34
C LEU A 434 0.29 -20.25 -0.55
N CYS A 435 -0.88 -20.52 0.03
CA CYS A 435 -2.13 -20.73 -0.70
C CYS A 435 -2.50 -19.52 -1.57
N GLN A 436 -2.24 -18.30 -1.07
CA GLN A 436 -2.51 -17.08 -1.81
C GLN A 436 -1.51 -16.84 -2.95
N ASN A 437 -0.24 -17.16 -2.73
CA ASN A 437 0.82 -16.96 -3.73
C ASN A 437 0.79 -18.04 -4.82
N PHE A 438 0.33 -19.26 -4.49
CA PHE A 438 0.35 -20.45 -5.36
C PHE A 438 -0.99 -21.20 -5.33
N PRO A 439 -2.09 -20.57 -5.78
CA PRO A 439 -3.45 -21.10 -5.62
C PRO A 439 -3.72 -22.42 -6.36
N LYS A 440 -2.91 -22.75 -7.36
CA LYS A 440 -3.08 -23.95 -8.19
C LYS A 440 -2.41 -25.17 -7.59
N VAL A 441 -1.36 -24.99 -6.78
CA VAL A 441 -0.49 -26.10 -6.30
C VAL A 441 -0.73 -26.37 -4.82
N VAL A 442 -0.70 -25.33 -3.99
CA VAL A 442 -0.72 -25.50 -2.52
C VAL A 442 -2.11 -25.86 -1.99
N PRO A 443 -3.22 -25.15 -2.34
CA PRO A 443 -4.53 -25.45 -1.78
C PRO A 443 -5.02 -26.89 -2.01
N PRO A 444 -4.94 -27.48 -3.21
CA PRO A 444 -5.37 -28.87 -3.42
C PRO A 444 -4.65 -29.86 -2.50
N TYR A 445 -3.37 -29.59 -2.22
CA TYR A 445 -2.53 -30.46 -1.39
C TYR A 445 -2.81 -30.31 0.11
N VAL A 446 -2.93 -29.08 0.63
CA VAL A 446 -3.11 -28.86 2.08
C VAL A 446 -4.53 -29.07 2.57
N THR A 447 -5.54 -29.00 1.69
CA THR A 447 -6.95 -28.98 2.09
C THR A 447 -7.36 -30.26 2.81
N THR A 448 -6.96 -31.43 2.30
CA THR A 448 -7.25 -32.73 2.93
C THR A 448 -6.64 -32.82 4.32
N SER A 449 -5.36 -32.47 4.48
CA SER A 449 -4.68 -32.51 5.78
C SER A 449 -5.28 -31.53 6.80
N LEU A 450 -5.70 -30.35 6.35
CA LEU A 450 -6.38 -29.37 7.21
C LEU A 450 -7.78 -29.87 7.64
N ILE A 451 -8.51 -30.57 6.76
CA ILE A 451 -9.79 -31.21 7.09
C ILE A 451 -9.59 -32.37 8.07
N GLU A 452 -8.55 -33.18 7.89
CA GLU A 452 -8.18 -34.26 8.81
C GLU A 452 -7.86 -33.69 10.20
N LEU A 453 -7.10 -32.60 10.28
CA LEU A 453 -6.82 -31.88 11.53
C LEU A 453 -8.10 -31.40 12.23
N LEU A 454 -9.12 -30.97 11.47
CA LEU A 454 -10.43 -30.60 12.04
C LEU A 454 -11.24 -31.81 12.52
N SER A 455 -10.94 -33.00 12.03
CA SER A 455 -11.65 -34.25 12.34
C SER A 455 -11.11 -34.95 13.58
N ILE A 456 -9.91 -34.59 14.06
CA ILE A 456 -9.31 -35.15 15.28
C ILE A 456 -10.19 -34.77 16.48
N PRO A 457 -10.76 -35.74 17.22
CA PRO A 457 -11.51 -35.48 18.44
C PRO A 457 -10.52 -35.07 19.54
N ILE A 458 -10.70 -33.86 20.08
CA ILE A 458 -9.82 -33.32 21.11
C ILE A 458 -10.56 -33.38 22.45
N GLU A 459 -10.57 -34.56 23.06
CA GLU A 459 -11.39 -34.83 24.24
C GLU A 459 -10.79 -34.31 25.57
N ASN A 460 -9.54 -33.80 25.58
CA ASN A 460 -8.81 -33.54 26.84
C ASN A 460 -7.99 -32.22 26.93
N ALA A 461 -8.05 -31.30 25.97
CA ALA A 461 -7.26 -30.05 26.02
C ALA A 461 -8.12 -28.81 26.37
N LEU A 462 -7.49 -27.81 27.02
CA LEU A 462 -8.11 -26.54 27.42
C LEU A 462 -8.93 -25.92 26.26
N ASP A 463 -10.24 -25.82 26.48
CA ASP A 463 -11.29 -25.54 25.48
C ASP A 463 -11.04 -24.29 24.60
N ASN A 464 -10.29 -23.29 25.09
CA ASN A 464 -10.05 -22.04 24.35
C ASN A 464 -8.96 -22.16 23.26
N ASP A 465 -7.94 -22.99 23.46
CA ASP A 465 -6.82 -23.08 22.52
C ASP A 465 -7.20 -23.82 21.24
N ILE A 466 -8.00 -24.87 21.41
CA ILE A 466 -8.56 -25.66 20.31
C ILE A 466 -9.44 -24.78 19.41
N LYS A 467 -10.26 -23.92 20.01
CA LYS A 467 -11.12 -22.98 19.28
C LYS A 467 -10.30 -22.05 18.40
N LEU A 468 -9.19 -21.52 18.92
CA LEU A 468 -8.30 -20.63 18.16
C LEU A 468 -7.64 -21.37 16.98
N ILE A 469 -7.16 -22.60 17.22
CA ILE A 469 -6.60 -23.46 16.18
C ILE A 469 -7.62 -23.76 15.08
N ARG A 470 -8.81 -24.25 15.43
CA ARG A 470 -9.89 -24.55 14.46
C ARG A 470 -10.26 -23.30 13.67
N THR A 471 -10.35 -22.15 14.36
CA THR A 471 -10.61 -20.86 13.72
C THR A 471 -9.53 -20.53 12.69
N SER A 472 -8.25 -20.65 13.04
CA SER A 472 -7.14 -20.40 12.11
C SER A 472 -7.13 -21.38 10.94
N VAL A 473 -7.46 -22.66 11.15
CA VAL A 473 -7.60 -23.64 10.06
C VAL A 473 -8.73 -23.23 9.10
N PHE A 474 -9.91 -22.88 9.62
CA PHE A 474 -11.00 -22.36 8.79
C PHE A 474 -10.65 -21.05 8.09
N GLN A 475 -9.86 -20.17 8.72
CA GLN A 475 -9.36 -18.96 8.06
C GLN A 475 -8.48 -19.30 6.86
N VAL A 476 -7.61 -20.31 6.97
CA VAL A 476 -6.79 -20.80 5.83
C VAL A 476 -7.71 -21.36 4.73
N LEU A 477 -8.62 -22.28 5.08
CA LEU A 477 -9.54 -22.91 4.13
C LEU A 477 -10.45 -21.88 3.44
N GLY A 478 -11.00 -20.93 4.20
CA GLY A 478 -11.83 -19.84 3.69
C GLY A 478 -11.07 -18.75 2.94
N ALA A 479 -9.75 -18.67 3.07
CA ALA A 479 -8.90 -17.74 2.32
C ALA A 479 -8.42 -18.31 0.98
N GLN A 480 -8.69 -19.59 0.69
CA GLN A 480 -8.36 -20.21 -0.59
C GLN A 480 -9.12 -19.52 -1.73
N PHE A 481 -8.53 -19.60 -2.94
CA PHE A 481 -9.10 -19.01 -4.15
C PHE A 481 -9.98 -19.98 -4.93
N GLN A 482 -9.83 -21.29 -4.71
CA GLN A 482 -10.58 -22.33 -5.39
C GLN A 482 -11.25 -23.24 -4.37
N PRO A 483 -12.50 -23.67 -4.62
CA PRO A 483 -13.11 -24.72 -3.83
C PRO A 483 -12.35 -26.05 -4.05
N PRO A 484 -12.31 -26.94 -3.05
CA PRO A 484 -11.81 -28.28 -3.25
C PRO A 484 -12.70 -29.08 -4.21
N PRO A 485 -12.24 -30.24 -4.73
CA PRO A 485 -13.07 -31.15 -5.50
C PRO A 485 -14.41 -31.48 -4.80
N PHE A 486 -15.47 -31.60 -5.58
CA PHE A 486 -16.84 -31.83 -5.09
C PHE A 486 -16.95 -32.99 -4.10
N ASP A 487 -16.26 -34.10 -4.37
CA ASP A 487 -16.27 -35.29 -3.50
C ASP A 487 -15.77 -35.00 -2.08
N ILE A 488 -14.79 -34.09 -1.95
CA ILE A 488 -14.26 -33.66 -0.65
C ILE A 488 -15.28 -32.77 0.05
N ILE A 489 -15.91 -31.85 -0.69
CA ILE A 489 -16.94 -30.95 -0.15
C ILE A 489 -18.11 -31.76 0.40
N GLN A 490 -18.63 -32.72 -0.38
CA GLN A 490 -19.77 -33.54 0.01
C GLN A 490 -19.49 -34.33 1.30
N LYS A 491 -18.30 -34.93 1.42
CA LYS A 491 -17.88 -35.66 2.63
C LYS A 491 -17.70 -34.79 3.86
N THR A 492 -17.43 -33.49 3.68
CA THR A 492 -17.08 -32.57 4.77
C THR A 492 -18.19 -31.62 5.19
N PHE A 493 -19.29 -31.53 4.43
CA PHE A 493 -20.46 -30.75 4.82
C PHE A 493 -21.00 -31.06 6.22
N PRO A 494 -21.13 -32.34 6.64
CA PRO A 494 -21.58 -32.64 8.00
C PRO A 494 -20.67 -32.05 9.08
N LEU A 495 -19.36 -31.97 8.81
CA LEU A 495 -18.39 -31.35 9.71
C LEU A 495 -18.63 -29.83 9.81
N LEU A 496 -18.85 -29.13 8.69
CA LEU A 496 -19.18 -27.69 8.71
C LEU A 496 -20.48 -27.40 9.45
N LEU A 497 -21.52 -28.25 9.25
CA LEU A 497 -22.78 -28.15 9.97
C LEU A 497 -22.63 -28.41 11.48
N LYS A 498 -21.80 -29.40 11.85
CA LYS A 498 -21.47 -29.65 13.26
C LYS A 498 -20.72 -28.46 13.88
N GLU A 499 -19.80 -27.88 13.13
CA GLU A 499 -19.01 -26.74 13.58
C GLU A 499 -19.84 -25.50 13.81
N ILE A 500 -20.71 -25.10 12.86
CA ILE A 500 -21.59 -23.93 13.05
C ILE A 500 -22.53 -24.12 14.25
N SER A 501 -23.00 -25.35 14.49
CA SER A 501 -23.79 -25.67 15.69
C SER A 501 -22.99 -25.62 16.99
N ALA A 502 -21.68 -25.85 16.93
CA ALA A 502 -20.79 -25.81 18.08
C ALA A 502 -20.23 -24.39 18.37
N VAL A 503 -20.45 -23.42 17.48
CA VAL A 503 -20.03 -22.03 17.72
C VAL A 503 -20.95 -21.40 18.75
N GLY A 504 -20.42 -21.12 19.94
CA GLY A 504 -21.12 -20.34 20.96
C GLY A 504 -21.17 -18.83 20.65
N GLN A 505 -22.09 -18.12 21.30
CA GLN A 505 -22.31 -16.67 21.17
C GLN A 505 -21.07 -15.74 21.21
N PRO A 506 -19.97 -16.02 21.94
CA PRO A 506 -18.84 -15.08 21.96
C PRO A 506 -17.80 -15.28 20.84
N ASP A 507 -17.91 -16.29 19.98
CA ASP A 507 -16.83 -16.66 19.04
C ASP A 507 -17.11 -16.23 17.58
N ALA A 508 -17.27 -14.91 17.39
CA ALA A 508 -17.51 -14.33 16.07
C ALA A 508 -16.38 -14.62 15.06
N ALA A 509 -15.13 -14.75 15.52
CA ALA A 509 -13.99 -15.04 14.64
C ALA A 509 -14.11 -16.45 14.02
N ARG A 510 -14.49 -17.46 14.83
CA ARG A 510 -14.78 -18.81 14.34
C ARG A 510 -15.97 -18.84 13.42
N LEU A 511 -17.07 -18.15 13.79
CA LEU A 511 -18.26 -18.07 12.94
C LEU A 511 -17.94 -17.54 11.54
N HIS A 512 -17.21 -16.42 11.46
CA HIS A 512 -16.79 -15.83 10.19
C HIS A 512 -15.87 -16.77 9.39
N ALA A 513 -14.94 -17.45 10.06
CA ALA A 513 -14.03 -18.37 9.40
C ALA A 513 -14.80 -19.56 8.78
N VAL A 514 -15.68 -20.20 9.54
CA VAL A 514 -16.52 -21.32 9.09
C VAL A 514 -17.44 -20.89 7.94
N ALA A 515 -18.09 -19.73 8.07
CA ALA A 515 -18.95 -19.19 7.00
C ALA A 515 -18.15 -18.85 5.73
N ALA A 516 -16.94 -18.29 5.86
CA ALA A 516 -16.08 -17.99 4.71
C ALA A 516 -15.68 -19.26 3.96
N THR A 517 -15.34 -20.34 4.68
CA THR A 517 -15.07 -21.66 4.10
C THR A 517 -16.30 -22.21 3.39
N PHE A 518 -17.46 -22.20 4.06
CA PHE A 518 -18.71 -22.68 3.49
C PHE A 518 -19.10 -21.93 2.21
N PHE A 519 -19.06 -20.59 2.23
CA PHE A 519 -19.39 -19.78 1.05
C PHE A 519 -18.47 -20.04 -0.13
N LEU A 520 -17.17 -20.24 0.13
CA LEU A 520 -16.21 -20.60 -0.91
C LEU A 520 -16.53 -21.98 -1.50
N TRP A 521 -16.74 -22.99 -0.67
CA TRP A 521 -16.95 -24.37 -1.12
C TRP A 521 -18.26 -24.54 -1.89
N THR A 522 -19.27 -23.75 -1.55
CA THR A 522 -20.59 -23.84 -2.18
C THR A 522 -20.74 -22.91 -3.39
N GLN A 523 -19.72 -22.11 -3.73
CA GLN A 523 -19.81 -21.09 -4.79
C GLN A 523 -20.14 -21.67 -6.17
N ASP A 524 -19.66 -22.89 -6.44
CA ASP A 524 -19.82 -23.56 -7.75
C ASP A 524 -21.08 -24.45 -7.80
N LEU A 525 -21.72 -24.65 -6.65
CA LEU A 525 -22.90 -25.48 -6.50
C LEU A 525 -24.14 -24.65 -6.81
N ALA A 526 -24.28 -24.30 -8.09
CA ALA A 526 -25.55 -23.80 -8.59
C ALA A 526 -26.54 -24.96 -8.57
N PRO A 527 -27.78 -24.78 -8.09
CA PRO A 527 -28.80 -25.81 -8.19
C PRO A 527 -29.02 -26.13 -9.66
N GLN A 528 -28.49 -27.26 -10.12
CA GLN A 528 -28.92 -27.90 -11.35
C GLN A 528 -30.10 -28.82 -10.95
N ASN A 529 -31.00 -29.08 -11.89
CA ASN A 529 -32.22 -29.85 -11.59
C ASN A 529 -31.96 -31.37 -11.49
N SER A 530 -30.78 -31.79 -11.00
CA SER A 530 -30.48 -33.22 -10.82
C SER A 530 -30.88 -33.68 -9.41
N GLU A 531 -31.34 -34.92 -9.26
CA GLU A 531 -31.79 -35.46 -7.97
C GLU A 531 -30.70 -35.44 -6.90
N VAL A 532 -29.42 -35.58 -7.29
CA VAL A 532 -28.25 -35.50 -6.40
C VAL A 532 -28.03 -34.09 -5.84
N ASP A 533 -28.51 -33.05 -6.55
CA ASP A 533 -28.42 -31.67 -6.10
C ASP A 533 -29.39 -31.36 -4.96
N ASN A 534 -30.47 -32.15 -4.78
CA ASN A 534 -31.46 -31.87 -3.75
C ASN A 534 -30.92 -32.02 -2.33
N GLU A 535 -30.16 -33.09 -2.03
CA GLU A 535 -29.55 -33.25 -0.70
C GLU A 535 -28.55 -32.13 -0.40
N THR A 536 -27.69 -31.80 -1.37
CA THR A 536 -26.72 -30.72 -1.22
C THR A 536 -27.39 -29.36 -1.03
N ASN A 537 -28.47 -29.09 -1.77
CA ASN A 537 -29.26 -27.88 -1.60
C ASN A 537 -29.94 -27.81 -0.23
N THR A 538 -30.46 -28.93 0.31
CA THR A 538 -31.03 -28.94 1.66
C THR A 538 -30.00 -28.58 2.72
N VAL A 539 -28.79 -29.12 2.62
CA VAL A 539 -27.66 -28.78 3.49
C VAL A 539 -27.30 -27.29 3.40
N ILE A 540 -27.28 -26.74 2.19
CA ILE A 540 -26.97 -25.31 1.98
C ILE A 540 -28.03 -24.44 2.65
N VAL A 541 -29.31 -24.72 2.38
CA VAL A 541 -30.44 -23.98 2.96
C VAL A 541 -30.45 -24.09 4.48
N ASP A 542 -30.15 -25.26 5.04
CA ASP A 542 -30.09 -25.46 6.49
C ASP A 542 -28.93 -24.69 7.13
N PHE A 543 -27.76 -24.64 6.47
CA PHE A 543 -26.63 -23.85 6.93
C PHE A 543 -26.94 -22.34 6.91
N GLU A 544 -27.51 -21.84 5.80
CA GLU A 544 -27.93 -20.44 5.68
C GLU A 544 -29.02 -20.09 6.70
N ARG A 545 -29.99 -20.99 6.94
CA ARG A 545 -31.04 -20.80 7.96
C ARG A 545 -30.44 -20.61 9.36
N ARG A 546 -29.40 -21.36 9.70
CA ARG A 546 -28.69 -21.21 10.98
C ARG A 546 -28.01 -19.86 11.07
N LEU A 547 -27.29 -19.42 10.03
CA LEU A 547 -26.64 -18.11 10.00
C LEU A 547 -27.60 -16.93 10.20
N ILE A 548 -28.89 -17.09 9.87
CA ILE A 548 -29.89 -16.04 10.09
C ILE A 548 -30.26 -15.92 11.57
N GLN A 549 -30.09 -16.96 12.40
CA GLN A 549 -30.53 -16.94 13.80
C GLN A 549 -29.85 -15.81 14.58
N SER A 550 -30.67 -14.97 15.24
CA SER A 550 -30.19 -13.82 16.02
C SER A 550 -29.30 -14.23 17.20
N GLU A 551 -29.53 -15.43 17.73
CA GLU A 551 -28.79 -16.00 18.86
C GLU A 551 -27.32 -16.29 18.55
N LEU A 552 -26.90 -16.32 17.28
CA LEU A 552 -25.48 -16.55 16.92
C LEU A 552 -24.61 -15.29 17.07
N TYR A 553 -25.23 -14.11 17.18
CA TYR A 553 -24.51 -12.84 17.16
C TYR A 553 -24.62 -12.13 18.50
N LYS A 554 -23.49 -11.68 19.03
CA LYS A 554 -23.46 -10.85 20.24
C LYS A 554 -23.94 -9.42 19.96
N SER A 555 -23.73 -8.95 18.74
CA SER A 555 -24.09 -7.59 18.33
C SER A 555 -24.54 -7.50 16.87
N HIS A 556 -25.25 -6.42 16.53
CA HIS A 556 -25.56 -6.10 15.13
C HIS A 556 -24.30 -5.87 14.27
N ALA A 557 -23.15 -5.55 14.88
CA ALA A 557 -21.90 -5.31 14.17
C ALA A 557 -21.33 -6.61 13.59
N GLU A 558 -21.36 -7.68 14.39
CA GLU A 558 -20.95 -9.02 13.96
C GLU A 558 -21.87 -9.52 12.85
N ARG A 559 -23.18 -9.32 12.99
CA ARG A 559 -24.13 -9.67 11.94
C ARG A 559 -23.92 -8.89 10.65
N TYR A 560 -23.58 -7.60 10.76
CA TYR A 560 -23.22 -6.77 9.61
C TYR A 560 -21.95 -7.28 8.91
N GLU A 561 -20.92 -7.68 9.66
CA GLU A 561 -19.71 -8.27 9.07
C GLU A 561 -19.98 -9.61 8.40
N MET A 562 -20.89 -10.44 8.93
CA MET A 562 -21.37 -11.64 8.25
C MET A 562 -22.11 -11.31 6.95
N ALA A 563 -23.01 -10.33 6.97
CA ALA A 563 -23.71 -9.90 5.75
C ALA A 563 -22.75 -9.40 4.67
N LYS A 564 -21.75 -8.60 5.06
CA LYS A 564 -20.68 -8.16 4.18
C LYS A 564 -19.87 -9.33 3.62
N LEU A 565 -19.53 -10.32 4.45
CA LEU A 565 -18.84 -11.53 3.99
C LEU A 565 -19.69 -12.30 2.96
N ALA A 566 -20.99 -12.45 3.21
CA ALA A 566 -21.93 -13.05 2.28
C ALA A 566 -21.98 -12.28 0.95
N MET A 567 -22.09 -10.95 0.96
CA MET A 567 -22.06 -10.11 -0.25
C MET A 567 -20.74 -10.25 -1.03
N LEU A 568 -19.59 -10.23 -0.33
CA LEU A 568 -18.28 -10.42 -0.97
C LEU A 568 -18.10 -11.80 -1.61
N ARG A 569 -18.91 -12.78 -1.22
CA ARG A 569 -18.94 -14.13 -1.77
C ARG A 569 -20.15 -14.39 -2.69
N GLY A 570 -20.91 -13.35 -3.03
CA GLY A 570 -22.05 -13.46 -3.95
C GLY A 570 -23.34 -14.02 -3.36
N ARG A 571 -23.43 -14.19 -2.04
CA ARG A 571 -24.60 -14.73 -1.31
C ARG A 571 -25.60 -13.62 -0.97
N PHE A 572 -26.15 -12.97 -1.99
CA PHE A 572 -27.00 -11.78 -1.80
C PHE A 572 -28.33 -12.07 -1.10
N THR A 573 -28.93 -13.24 -1.28
CA THR A 573 -30.16 -13.64 -0.58
C THR A 573 -29.96 -13.72 0.94
N LEU A 574 -28.88 -14.38 1.37
CA LEU A 574 -28.52 -14.44 2.80
C LEU A 574 -28.16 -13.05 3.34
N ALA A 575 -27.36 -12.28 2.58
CA ALA A 575 -26.99 -10.91 2.98
C ALA A 575 -28.22 -10.01 3.16
N LEU A 576 -29.21 -10.11 2.25
CA LEU A 576 -30.48 -9.39 2.32
C LEU A 576 -31.21 -9.67 3.64
N GLN A 577 -31.32 -10.95 4.01
CA GLN A 577 -31.99 -11.37 5.26
C GLN A 577 -31.26 -10.83 6.49
N LEU A 578 -29.92 -10.95 6.52
CA LEU A 578 -29.10 -10.44 7.62
C LEU A 578 -29.18 -8.90 7.75
N ILE A 579 -29.14 -8.16 6.63
CA ILE A 579 -29.20 -6.69 6.63
C ILE A 579 -30.58 -6.19 7.03
N ARG A 580 -31.66 -6.83 6.58
CA ARG A 580 -33.03 -6.40 6.86
C ARG A 580 -33.30 -6.29 8.37
N GLU A 581 -32.79 -7.23 9.15
CA GLU A 581 -32.93 -7.20 10.61
C GLU A 581 -32.11 -6.09 11.28
N ILE A 582 -30.98 -5.70 10.69
CA ILE A 582 -30.13 -4.61 11.20
C ILE A 582 -30.74 -3.25 10.81
N ALA A 583 -31.22 -3.12 9.57
CA ALA A 583 -31.82 -1.91 9.04
C ALA A 583 -33.10 -1.52 9.81
N ALA A 584 -33.88 -2.50 10.25
CA ALA A 584 -35.10 -2.28 11.03
C ALA A 584 -34.87 -1.64 12.42
N LYS A 585 -33.63 -1.61 12.93
CA LYS A 585 -33.28 -1.17 14.28
C LYS A 585 -32.35 0.05 14.32
N ASN A 586 -32.20 0.76 13.20
CA ASN A 586 -31.22 1.84 13.11
C ASN A 586 -31.83 3.21 13.44
N ASP A 587 -31.15 3.94 14.33
CA ASP A 587 -31.59 5.25 14.83
C ASP A 587 -30.95 6.44 14.07
N THR A 588 -29.99 6.20 13.16
CA THR A 588 -29.23 7.26 12.49
C THR A 588 -29.51 7.35 11.00
N GLU A 589 -29.83 8.54 10.49
CA GLU A 589 -30.23 8.76 9.09
C GLU A 589 -29.15 8.37 8.08
N CYS A 590 -27.89 8.80 8.30
CA CYS A 590 -26.78 8.51 7.38
C CYS A 590 -26.49 7.01 7.28
N PHE A 591 -26.40 6.33 8.43
CA PHE A 591 -26.18 4.89 8.44
C PHE A 591 -27.42 4.13 7.96
N GLY A 592 -28.62 4.67 8.20
CA GLY A 592 -29.90 4.12 7.74
C GLY A 592 -29.94 4.09 6.23
N GLY A 593 -29.61 5.21 5.59
CA GLY A 593 -29.45 5.28 4.14
C GLY A 593 -28.41 4.29 3.62
N TRP A 594 -27.27 4.11 4.29
CA TRP A 594 -26.28 3.09 3.90
C TRP A 594 -26.85 1.65 3.98
N LEU A 595 -27.50 1.28 5.09
CA LEU A 595 -28.09 -0.06 5.24
C LEU A 595 -29.22 -0.32 4.24
N HIS A 596 -30.10 0.66 4.01
CA HIS A 596 -31.16 0.53 3.01
C HIS A 596 -30.62 0.48 1.59
N ALA A 597 -29.51 1.18 1.30
CA ALA A 597 -28.81 1.03 0.03
C ALA A 597 -28.26 -0.38 -0.16
N LEU A 598 -27.60 -0.96 0.86
CA LEU A 598 -27.12 -2.35 0.81
C LEU A 598 -28.27 -3.36 0.70
N GLN A 599 -29.36 -3.14 1.42
CA GLN A 599 -30.56 -3.98 1.35
C GLN A 599 -31.13 -3.99 -0.08
N SER A 600 -31.30 -2.81 -0.68
CA SER A 600 -31.85 -2.69 -2.04
C SER A 600 -30.90 -3.24 -3.11
N LEU A 601 -29.57 -3.13 -2.89
CA LEU A 601 -28.58 -3.79 -3.74
C LEU A 601 -28.68 -5.32 -3.63
N CYS A 602 -28.80 -5.87 -2.42
CA CYS A 602 -28.93 -7.32 -2.24
C CYS A 602 -30.25 -7.84 -2.84
N GLU A 603 -31.34 -7.08 -2.74
CA GLU A 603 -32.61 -7.38 -3.39
C GLU A 603 -32.41 -7.49 -4.91
N ALA A 604 -31.86 -6.46 -5.56
CA ALA A 604 -31.60 -6.45 -6.99
C ALA A 604 -30.76 -7.66 -7.45
N GLU A 605 -29.61 -7.89 -6.79
CA GLU A 605 -28.69 -8.96 -7.15
C GLU A 605 -29.26 -10.35 -6.86
N SER A 606 -30.05 -10.51 -5.80
CA SER A 606 -30.70 -11.78 -5.49
C SER A 606 -31.70 -12.18 -6.57
N HIS A 607 -32.50 -11.23 -7.07
CA HIS A 607 -33.45 -11.46 -8.18
C HIS A 607 -32.73 -11.88 -9.46
N ILE A 608 -31.65 -11.19 -9.83
CA ILE A 608 -30.88 -11.49 -11.04
C ILE A 608 -30.30 -12.90 -11.00
N VAL A 609 -29.73 -13.29 -9.85
CA VAL A 609 -29.13 -14.61 -9.69
C VAL A 609 -30.19 -15.72 -9.67
N SER A 610 -31.33 -15.51 -9.02
CA SER A 610 -32.40 -16.52 -8.94
C SER A 610 -33.12 -16.73 -10.27
N GLU A 611 -33.42 -15.64 -10.98
CA GLU A 611 -34.19 -15.68 -12.22
C GLU A 611 -33.29 -15.93 -13.43
N ARG A 612 -31.96 -15.73 -13.28
CA ARG A 612 -30.96 -15.76 -14.36
C ARG A 612 -31.29 -14.80 -15.51
N SER A 613 -32.01 -13.73 -15.20
CA SER A 613 -32.42 -12.68 -16.13
C SER A 613 -32.49 -11.34 -15.42
N VAL A 614 -32.53 -10.24 -16.18
CA VAL A 614 -32.69 -8.89 -15.64
C VAL A 614 -34.14 -8.48 -15.87
N HIS A 615 -34.76 -7.91 -14.84
CA HIS A 615 -36.13 -7.44 -14.90
C HIS A 615 -36.23 -5.98 -14.44
N MET A 616 -37.39 -5.36 -14.61
CA MET A 616 -37.58 -3.97 -14.19
C MET A 616 -37.49 -3.84 -12.67
N GLU A 617 -37.88 -4.87 -11.92
CA GLU A 617 -37.80 -4.94 -10.46
C GLU A 617 -36.35 -4.80 -9.97
N SER A 618 -35.38 -5.49 -10.60
CA SER A 618 -33.97 -5.38 -10.21
C SER A 618 -33.41 -3.99 -10.49
N LEU A 619 -33.76 -3.40 -11.65
CA LEU A 619 -33.40 -2.03 -12.00
C LEU A 619 -33.99 -1.01 -11.00
N HIS A 620 -35.24 -1.18 -10.60
CA HIS A 620 -35.88 -0.32 -9.60
C HIS A 620 -35.19 -0.46 -8.23
N ALA A 621 -34.89 -1.69 -7.80
CA ALA A 621 -34.17 -1.92 -6.55
C ALA A 621 -32.77 -1.28 -6.56
N LEU A 622 -32.03 -1.37 -7.67
CA LEU A 622 -30.72 -0.75 -7.79
C LEU A 622 -30.79 0.79 -7.88
N SER A 623 -31.81 1.33 -8.54
CA SER A 623 -32.10 2.77 -8.53
C SER A 623 -32.38 3.27 -7.11
N ARG A 624 -33.20 2.55 -6.34
CA ARG A 624 -33.43 2.83 -4.90
C ARG A 624 -32.12 2.79 -4.12
N ALA A 625 -31.25 1.80 -4.38
CA ALA A 625 -29.95 1.71 -3.72
C ALA A 625 -29.10 2.97 -3.94
N ASN A 626 -29.06 3.48 -5.18
CA ASN A 626 -28.37 4.73 -5.50
C ASN A 626 -29.01 5.94 -4.77
N MET A 627 -30.34 6.05 -4.77
CA MET A 627 -31.04 7.12 -4.07
C MET A 627 -30.77 7.13 -2.56
N TYR A 628 -30.84 5.96 -1.91
CA TYR A 628 -30.54 5.84 -0.48
C TYR A 628 -29.09 6.20 -0.16
N LEU A 629 -28.14 5.82 -1.02
CA LEU A 629 -26.74 6.15 -0.84
C LEU A 629 -26.47 7.64 -1.05
N GLN A 630 -27.15 8.28 -2.01
CA GLN A 630 -27.09 9.74 -2.19
C GLN A 630 -27.67 10.46 -0.99
N ALA A 631 -28.80 9.99 -0.45
CA ALA A 631 -29.40 10.56 0.77
C ALA A 631 -28.50 10.37 2.00
N ALA A 632 -27.74 9.29 2.07
CA ALA A 632 -26.75 9.04 3.13
C ALA A 632 -25.52 9.96 3.05
N ARG A 633 -25.32 10.67 1.94
CA ARG A 633 -24.12 11.48 1.71
C ARG A 633 -24.11 12.71 2.62
N THR A 634 -23.00 12.91 3.31
CA THR A 634 -22.72 14.10 4.13
C THR A 634 -21.34 14.66 3.81
N SER A 635 -20.97 15.81 4.38
CA SER A 635 -19.61 16.35 4.29
C SER A 635 -18.55 15.38 4.81
N ASN A 636 -18.90 14.57 5.83
CA ASN A 636 -18.04 13.60 6.50
C ASN A 636 -18.06 12.21 5.84
N PHE A 637 -19.19 11.82 5.25
CA PHE A 637 -19.41 10.52 4.60
C PHE A 637 -19.80 10.72 3.13
N ARG A 638 -18.83 10.67 2.23
CA ARG A 638 -19.06 11.04 0.82
C ARG A 638 -19.57 9.92 -0.07
N PHE A 639 -19.19 8.68 0.22
CA PHE A 639 -19.52 7.48 -0.56
C PHE A 639 -19.21 7.60 -2.07
N ASP A 640 -18.22 8.42 -2.46
CA ASP A 640 -17.94 8.69 -3.87
C ASP A 640 -17.67 7.38 -4.64
N PHE A 641 -16.81 6.49 -4.14
CA PHE A 641 -16.53 5.22 -4.80
C PHE A 641 -17.76 4.33 -4.94
N GLN A 642 -18.54 4.19 -3.86
CA GLN A 642 -19.72 3.35 -3.81
C GLN A 642 -20.80 3.86 -4.78
N LEU A 643 -21.03 5.18 -4.84
CA LEU A 643 -21.96 5.81 -5.76
C LEU A 643 -21.59 5.59 -7.22
N HIS A 644 -20.30 5.77 -7.58
CA HIS A 644 -19.86 5.51 -8.94
C HIS A 644 -19.98 4.03 -9.30
N LEU A 645 -19.59 3.12 -8.39
CA LEU A 645 -19.71 1.68 -8.66
C LEU A 645 -21.17 1.25 -8.86
N LEU A 646 -22.10 1.73 -8.03
CA LEU A 646 -23.53 1.45 -8.18
C LEU A 646 -24.11 2.05 -9.47
N THR A 647 -23.67 3.25 -9.84
CA THR A 647 -24.11 3.90 -11.09
C THR A 647 -23.65 3.10 -12.32
N LEU A 648 -22.39 2.64 -12.33
CA LEU A 648 -21.89 1.79 -13.42
C LEU A 648 -22.56 0.42 -13.43
N ARG A 649 -22.88 -0.16 -12.26
CA ARG A 649 -23.65 -1.40 -12.18
C ARG A 649 -25.07 -1.23 -12.72
N PHE A 650 -25.71 -0.11 -12.43
CA PHE A 650 -27.04 0.21 -12.97
C PHE A 650 -27.02 0.33 -14.48
N GLU A 651 -26.02 1.04 -15.04
CA GLU A 651 -25.82 1.10 -16.49
C GLU A 651 -25.56 -0.29 -17.10
N TRP A 652 -24.78 -1.14 -16.42
CA TRP A 652 -24.57 -2.53 -16.85
C TRP A 652 -25.87 -3.32 -16.95
N GLU A 653 -26.73 -3.27 -15.93
CA GLU A 653 -28.00 -3.99 -15.94
C GLU A 653 -28.96 -3.48 -17.03
N GLN A 654 -28.97 -2.17 -17.30
CA GLN A 654 -29.75 -1.60 -18.40
C GLN A 654 -29.29 -2.16 -19.76
N LEU A 655 -27.98 -2.22 -19.99
CA LEU A 655 -27.42 -2.78 -21.23
C LEU A 655 -27.63 -4.29 -21.31
N LEU A 656 -27.60 -5.01 -20.19
CA LEU A 656 -27.89 -6.44 -20.13
C LEU A 656 -29.35 -6.71 -20.53
N LEU A 657 -30.30 -5.94 -19.98
CA LEU A 657 -31.72 -6.00 -20.36
C LEU A 657 -31.95 -5.66 -21.85
N SER A 658 -31.31 -4.61 -22.36
CA SER A 658 -31.38 -4.27 -23.79
C SER A 658 -30.83 -5.40 -24.66
N THR A 659 -29.78 -6.08 -24.20
CA THR A 659 -29.21 -7.24 -24.91
C THR A 659 -30.20 -8.40 -24.94
N GLN A 660 -30.89 -8.68 -23.83
CA GLN A 660 -31.93 -9.72 -23.75
C GLN A 660 -33.08 -9.43 -24.71
N GLN A 661 -33.54 -8.17 -24.77
CA GLN A 661 -34.60 -7.73 -25.67
C GLN A 661 -34.20 -7.89 -27.13
N LEU A 662 -33.04 -7.37 -27.53
CA LEU A 662 -32.56 -7.47 -28.92
C LEU A 662 -32.28 -8.91 -29.33
N ALA A 663 -31.75 -9.76 -28.44
CA ALA A 663 -31.64 -11.20 -28.69
C ALA A 663 -33.01 -11.88 -28.79
N GLY A 664 -34.00 -11.41 -28.03
CA GLY A 664 -35.41 -11.80 -28.17
C GLY A 664 -35.95 -11.52 -29.55
N GLU A 665 -35.85 -10.27 -29.98
CA GLU A 665 -36.30 -9.78 -31.27
C GLU A 665 -35.60 -10.50 -32.42
N ALA A 666 -34.27 -10.60 -32.41
CA ALA A 666 -33.50 -11.28 -33.46
C ALA A 666 -33.82 -12.77 -33.57
N ALA A 667 -34.08 -13.45 -32.45
CA ALA A 667 -34.52 -14.84 -32.47
C ALA A 667 -35.90 -15.00 -33.13
N TYR A 668 -36.79 -14.03 -32.91
CA TYR A 668 -38.15 -14.03 -33.45
C TYR A 668 -38.21 -13.63 -34.93
N THR A 669 -37.50 -12.57 -35.32
CA THR A 669 -37.51 -12.03 -36.70
C THR A 669 -36.58 -12.80 -37.63
N ASN A 670 -35.60 -13.53 -37.08
CA ASN A 670 -34.53 -14.21 -37.82
C ASN A 670 -33.77 -13.25 -38.78
N GLN A 671 -33.59 -12.01 -38.37
CA GLN A 671 -32.80 -11.01 -39.11
C GLN A 671 -31.52 -10.69 -38.36
N PRO A 672 -30.37 -10.57 -39.06
CA PRO A 672 -29.14 -10.11 -38.43
C PRO A 672 -29.25 -8.63 -38.04
N GLY A 673 -28.57 -8.27 -36.96
CA GLY A 673 -28.46 -6.88 -36.50
C GLY A 673 -27.63 -6.02 -37.46
N HIS A 674 -27.76 -4.69 -37.33
CA HIS A 674 -27.04 -3.74 -38.17
C HIS A 674 -25.94 -3.03 -37.37
N ALA A 675 -24.73 -2.93 -37.93
CA ALA A 675 -23.60 -2.28 -37.26
C ALA A 675 -23.81 -0.77 -37.02
N ALA A 676 -24.61 -0.11 -37.85
CA ALA A 676 -25.04 1.29 -37.64
C ALA A 676 -26.37 1.40 -36.86
N GLY A 677 -27.02 0.26 -36.56
CA GLY A 677 -28.30 0.19 -35.87
C GLY A 677 -28.19 0.08 -34.36
N ARG A 678 -29.27 -0.41 -33.73
CA ARG A 678 -29.38 -0.54 -32.27
C ARG A 678 -28.34 -1.52 -31.70
N GLU A 679 -28.07 -2.63 -32.40
CA GLU A 679 -27.11 -3.65 -31.96
C GLU A 679 -25.67 -3.12 -31.98
N GLY A 680 -25.32 -2.35 -33.02
CA GLY A 680 -24.04 -1.66 -33.11
C GLY A 680 -23.84 -0.62 -32.01
N GLN A 681 -24.87 0.21 -31.76
CA GLN A 681 -24.84 1.20 -30.67
C GLN A 681 -24.73 0.53 -29.29
N LEU A 682 -25.45 -0.57 -29.05
CA LEU A 682 -25.33 -1.37 -27.83
C LEU A 682 -23.89 -1.86 -27.62
N CYS A 683 -23.25 -2.36 -28.68
CA CYS A 683 -21.85 -2.78 -28.63
C CYS A 683 -20.90 -1.63 -28.27
N LEU A 684 -21.13 -0.43 -28.81
CA LEU A 684 -20.37 0.78 -28.47
C LEU A 684 -20.59 1.20 -27.00
N HIS A 685 -21.84 1.18 -26.52
CA HIS A 685 -22.16 1.51 -25.13
C HIS A 685 -21.53 0.51 -24.15
N LEU A 686 -21.51 -0.78 -24.46
CA LEU A 686 -20.84 -1.80 -23.64
C LEU A 686 -19.32 -1.57 -23.56
N ARG A 687 -18.67 -1.19 -24.67
CA ARG A 687 -17.25 -0.81 -24.64
C ARG A 687 -17.01 0.45 -23.83
N ALA A 688 -17.84 1.48 -24.04
CA ALA A 688 -17.75 2.71 -23.26
C ALA A 688 -17.89 2.41 -21.76
N LEU A 689 -18.85 1.57 -21.36
CA LEU A 689 -19.00 1.14 -19.96
C LEU A 689 -17.79 0.36 -19.44
N ALA A 690 -17.18 -0.51 -20.26
CA ALA A 690 -15.93 -1.18 -19.92
C ALA A 690 -14.82 -0.16 -19.63
N ASP A 691 -14.70 0.89 -20.46
CA ASP A 691 -13.74 1.98 -20.25
C ASP A 691 -14.05 2.75 -18.96
N LYS A 692 -15.33 2.99 -18.63
CA LYS A 692 -15.72 3.62 -17.35
C LYS A 692 -15.26 2.82 -16.14
N PHE A 693 -15.45 1.49 -16.16
CA PHE A 693 -14.93 0.61 -15.11
C PHE A 693 -13.40 0.60 -15.07
N GLY A 694 -12.73 0.67 -16.23
CA GLY A 694 -11.28 0.79 -16.33
C GLY A 694 -10.76 2.10 -15.72
N VAL A 695 -11.44 3.22 -15.97
CA VAL A 695 -11.16 4.51 -15.35
C VAL A 695 -11.36 4.43 -13.83
N LEU A 696 -12.47 3.86 -13.36
CA LEU A 696 -12.69 3.67 -11.92
C LEU A 696 -11.59 2.81 -11.27
N ARG A 697 -11.13 1.74 -11.96
CA ARG A 697 -10.01 0.90 -11.52
C ARG A 697 -8.71 1.69 -11.39
N THR A 698 -8.38 2.51 -12.38
CA THR A 698 -7.14 3.30 -12.39
C THR A 698 -7.13 4.45 -11.38
N MET A 699 -8.30 4.86 -10.86
CA MET A 699 -8.40 5.81 -9.74
C MET A 699 -8.14 5.16 -8.37
N LEU A 700 -8.25 3.83 -8.26
CA LEU A 700 -7.98 3.10 -7.02
C LEU A 700 -6.49 2.80 -6.85
N LEU A 701 -5.64 3.81 -7.04
CA LEU A 701 -4.20 3.67 -6.89
C LEU A 701 -3.83 3.24 -5.46
N GLY A 702 -3.02 2.19 -5.34
CA GLY A 702 -2.63 1.60 -4.06
C GLY A 702 -3.71 0.71 -3.42
N ALA A 703 -4.82 0.43 -4.13
CA ALA A 703 -5.77 -0.57 -3.71
C ALA A 703 -5.15 -1.98 -3.74
N PRO A 704 -5.59 -2.88 -2.84
CA PRO A 704 -5.18 -4.28 -2.90
C PRO A 704 -5.51 -4.91 -4.25
N GLN A 705 -4.64 -5.82 -4.71
CA GLN A 705 -4.81 -6.47 -6.02
C GLN A 705 -6.18 -7.16 -6.18
N HIS A 706 -6.74 -7.75 -5.12
CA HIS A 706 -8.06 -8.39 -5.18
C HIS A 706 -9.20 -7.42 -5.50
N ASP A 707 -9.11 -6.16 -5.05
CA ASP A 707 -10.11 -5.14 -5.34
C ASP A 707 -10.00 -4.64 -6.78
N LEU A 708 -8.76 -4.52 -7.28
CA LEU A 708 -8.46 -4.17 -8.66
C LEU A 708 -8.90 -5.28 -9.63
N VAL A 709 -8.72 -6.54 -9.25
CA VAL A 709 -9.20 -7.71 -10.01
C VAL A 709 -10.73 -7.72 -10.07
N ALA A 710 -11.42 -7.44 -8.97
CA ALA A 710 -12.88 -7.35 -8.98
C ALA A 710 -13.39 -6.30 -9.98
N LEU A 711 -12.78 -5.12 -10.06
CA LEU A 711 -13.12 -4.13 -11.09
C LEU A 711 -12.73 -4.58 -12.50
N GLN A 712 -11.59 -5.26 -12.66
CA GLN A 712 -11.19 -5.80 -13.96
C GLN A 712 -12.17 -6.87 -14.47
N VAL A 713 -12.77 -7.67 -13.58
CA VAL A 713 -13.84 -8.60 -13.93
C VAL A 713 -15.02 -7.85 -14.56
N HIS A 714 -15.44 -6.71 -14.02
CA HIS A 714 -16.51 -5.89 -14.62
C HIS A 714 -16.16 -5.38 -16.02
N VAL A 715 -14.94 -4.88 -16.21
CA VAL A 715 -14.43 -4.49 -17.53
C VAL A 715 -14.56 -5.67 -18.51
N ASN A 716 -14.11 -6.85 -18.09
CA ASN A 716 -14.11 -8.02 -18.96
C ASN A 716 -15.53 -8.53 -19.24
N LEU A 717 -16.45 -8.51 -18.26
CA LEU A 717 -17.86 -8.87 -18.48
C LEU A 717 -18.50 -7.98 -19.55
N CYS A 718 -18.22 -6.67 -19.52
CA CYS A 718 -18.68 -5.73 -20.55
C CYS A 718 -18.12 -6.08 -21.94
N LEU A 719 -16.82 -6.38 -22.02
CA LEU A 719 -16.17 -6.76 -23.27
C LEU A 719 -16.64 -8.12 -23.81
N VAL A 720 -16.88 -9.10 -22.93
CA VAL A 720 -17.44 -10.42 -23.27
C VAL A 720 -18.83 -10.26 -23.87
N LEU A 721 -19.69 -9.45 -23.26
CA LEU A 721 -21.02 -9.21 -23.80
C LEU A 721 -20.97 -8.43 -25.12
N ALA A 722 -20.09 -7.42 -25.23
CA ALA A 722 -19.89 -6.68 -26.48
C ALA A 722 -19.39 -7.60 -27.62
N ALA A 723 -18.50 -8.55 -27.31
CA ALA A 723 -18.03 -9.58 -28.24
C ALA A 723 -19.15 -10.57 -28.59
N GLY A 724 -20.01 -10.94 -27.62
CA GLY A 724 -21.20 -11.74 -27.85
C GLY A 724 -22.19 -11.07 -28.80
N VAL A 725 -22.48 -9.78 -28.60
CA VAL A 725 -23.33 -8.98 -29.51
C VAL A 725 -22.76 -8.95 -30.92
N LYS A 726 -21.44 -8.73 -31.06
CA LYS A 726 -20.76 -8.77 -32.37
C LYS A 726 -20.81 -10.13 -33.04
N SER A 727 -20.50 -11.19 -32.29
CA SER A 727 -20.46 -12.56 -32.80
C SER A 727 -21.83 -13.05 -33.22
N PHE A 728 -22.85 -12.76 -32.41
CA PHE A 728 -24.10 -13.50 -32.43
C PHE A 728 -25.30 -12.70 -32.95
N LEU A 729 -25.27 -11.36 -32.85
CA LEU A 729 -26.31 -10.50 -33.45
C LEU A 729 -25.82 -9.85 -34.74
N LEU A 730 -24.60 -9.31 -34.74
CA LEU A 730 -24.02 -8.67 -35.94
C LEU A 730 -23.37 -9.67 -36.90
N LEU A 731 -23.14 -10.91 -36.45
CA LEU A 731 -22.51 -12.00 -37.22
C LEU A 731 -21.14 -11.59 -37.81
N GLU A 732 -20.37 -10.77 -37.08
CA GLU A 732 -19.00 -10.41 -37.47
C GLU A 732 -18.09 -11.65 -37.47
N SER A 733 -17.10 -11.66 -38.37
CA SER A 733 -16.12 -12.76 -38.44
C SER A 733 -15.39 -12.92 -37.10
N PRO A 734 -15.19 -14.17 -36.60
CA PRO A 734 -14.45 -14.44 -35.36
C PRO A 734 -13.05 -13.80 -35.35
N ASP A 735 -12.41 -13.63 -36.52
CA ASP A 735 -11.08 -13.02 -36.65
C ASP A 735 -11.06 -11.52 -36.31
N LEU A 736 -12.20 -10.84 -36.45
CA LEU A 736 -12.33 -9.41 -36.13
C LEU A 736 -12.62 -9.15 -34.65
N ILE A 737 -12.84 -10.21 -33.87
CA ILE A 737 -13.25 -10.12 -32.48
C ILE A 737 -12.02 -10.16 -31.58
N THR A 738 -11.56 -8.97 -31.20
CA THR A 738 -10.47 -8.78 -30.26
C THR A 738 -10.94 -9.08 -28.82
N LEU A 739 -10.91 -10.36 -28.44
CA LEU A 739 -11.00 -10.78 -27.04
C LEU A 739 -9.60 -10.77 -26.42
N GLN A 740 -9.35 -9.88 -25.48
CA GLN A 740 -8.13 -9.92 -24.67
C GLN A 740 -8.17 -11.16 -23.76
N THR A 741 -7.53 -12.26 -24.18
CA THR A 741 -7.51 -13.51 -23.38
C THR A 741 -6.47 -13.54 -22.28
N LYS A 742 -5.52 -12.61 -22.29
CA LYS A 742 -4.52 -12.55 -21.24
C LYS A 742 -4.94 -11.49 -20.23
N LEU A 743 -5.72 -11.88 -19.20
CA LEU A 743 -5.48 -11.28 -17.90
C LEU A 743 -3.96 -11.46 -17.69
N GLY A 744 -3.20 -10.38 -17.57
CA GLY A 744 -1.76 -10.46 -17.37
C GLY A 744 -1.42 -11.41 -16.20
N ASN A 745 -0.13 -11.66 -15.94
CA ASN A 745 0.41 -12.62 -14.92
C ASN A 745 -0.16 -12.59 -13.48
N CYS A 746 -1.23 -11.83 -13.19
CA CYS A 746 -2.15 -11.99 -12.06
C CYS A 746 -2.87 -13.36 -11.98
N ALA A 747 -2.45 -14.36 -12.77
CA ALA A 747 -2.98 -15.72 -12.81
C ALA A 747 -2.95 -16.44 -11.43
N ASN A 748 -2.15 -15.93 -10.48
CA ASN A 748 -1.98 -16.53 -9.17
C ASN A 748 -2.97 -16.03 -8.10
N SER A 749 -3.93 -15.16 -8.43
CA SER A 749 -4.96 -14.74 -7.45
C SER A 749 -6.36 -14.65 -8.05
N LEU A 750 -6.61 -15.39 -9.12
CA LEU A 750 -7.85 -15.30 -9.88
C LEU A 750 -9.03 -15.66 -8.97
N GLN A 751 -9.82 -14.64 -8.63
CA GLN A 751 -11.16 -14.83 -8.12
C GLN A 751 -11.93 -15.70 -9.10
N TRP A 752 -12.77 -16.59 -8.59
CA TRP A 752 -13.64 -17.47 -9.37
C TRP A 752 -14.33 -16.77 -10.55
N ASN A 753 -14.82 -15.54 -10.35
CA ASN A 753 -15.43 -14.72 -11.40
C ASN A 753 -14.51 -14.50 -12.62
N ALA A 754 -13.21 -14.26 -12.40
CA ALA A 754 -12.26 -14.03 -13.48
C ALA A 754 -12.05 -15.30 -14.32
N ARG A 755 -12.00 -16.48 -13.68
CA ARG A 755 -11.90 -17.77 -14.36
C ARG A 755 -13.15 -18.05 -15.20
N ILE A 756 -14.34 -17.77 -14.68
CA ILE A 756 -15.58 -17.92 -15.46
C ILE A 756 -15.57 -17.02 -16.68
N VAL A 757 -15.13 -15.78 -16.53
CA VAL A 757 -15.03 -14.85 -17.67
C VAL A 757 -14.06 -15.38 -18.73
N GLU A 758 -12.92 -15.96 -18.34
CA GLU A 758 -12.00 -16.62 -19.28
C GLU A 758 -12.68 -17.81 -20.02
N MET A 759 -13.38 -18.67 -19.28
CA MET A 759 -14.13 -19.79 -19.89
C MET A 759 -15.24 -19.30 -20.85
N LEU A 760 -15.93 -18.20 -20.50
CA LEU A 760 -16.94 -17.59 -21.37
C LEU A 760 -16.30 -17.00 -22.64
N CYS A 761 -15.13 -16.36 -22.55
CA CYS A 761 -14.38 -15.89 -23.72
C CYS A 761 -14.05 -17.03 -24.69
N GLU A 762 -13.56 -18.16 -24.18
CA GLU A 762 -13.26 -19.35 -24.99
C GLU A 762 -14.53 -19.95 -25.60
N SER A 763 -15.60 -20.07 -24.80
CA SER A 763 -16.92 -20.52 -25.26
C SER A 763 -17.48 -19.64 -26.38
N ILE A 764 -17.35 -18.31 -26.29
CA ILE A 764 -17.79 -17.38 -27.34
C ILE A 764 -17.03 -17.64 -28.64
N ARG A 765 -15.70 -17.81 -28.59
CA ARG A 765 -14.89 -18.10 -29.78
C ARG A 765 -15.29 -19.42 -30.44
N LEU A 766 -15.45 -20.48 -29.63
CA LEU A 766 -15.86 -21.80 -30.12
C LEU A 766 -17.25 -21.75 -30.76
N LYS A 767 -18.23 -21.14 -30.07
CA LYS A 767 -19.61 -21.03 -30.58
C LYS A 767 -19.71 -20.09 -31.79
N SER A 768 -18.93 -19.01 -31.84
CA SER A 768 -18.86 -18.12 -33.00
C SER A 768 -18.36 -18.87 -34.24
N ASN A 769 -17.30 -19.67 -34.11
CA ASN A 769 -16.81 -20.54 -35.17
C ASN A 769 -17.84 -21.58 -35.63
N GLN A 770 -18.64 -22.11 -34.70
CA GLN A 770 -19.71 -23.05 -35.04
C GLN A 770 -20.86 -22.35 -35.78
N ILE A 771 -21.27 -21.16 -35.35
CA ILE A 771 -22.34 -20.38 -35.99
C ILE A 771 -21.92 -19.92 -37.38
N ALA A 772 -20.66 -19.51 -37.56
CA ALA A 772 -20.13 -19.12 -38.88
C ALA A 772 -20.23 -20.26 -39.92
N LYS A 773 -20.25 -21.52 -39.49
CA LYS A 773 -20.42 -22.70 -40.36
C LYS A 773 -21.88 -23.01 -40.71
N LEU A 774 -22.85 -22.38 -40.04
CA LEU A 774 -24.28 -22.59 -40.32
C LEU A 774 -24.69 -21.85 -41.60
N SER A 775 -25.82 -22.26 -42.20
CA SER A 775 -26.42 -21.52 -43.32
C SER A 775 -26.82 -20.12 -42.88
N ARG A 776 -26.60 -19.10 -43.74
CA ARG A 776 -26.88 -17.68 -43.44
C ARG A 776 -28.30 -17.43 -42.92
N SER A 777 -29.28 -18.21 -43.38
CA SER A 777 -30.68 -18.14 -42.93
C SER A 777 -30.92 -18.63 -41.50
N ARG A 778 -29.99 -19.37 -40.89
CA ARG A 778 -30.10 -19.91 -39.52
C ARG A 778 -29.21 -19.18 -38.53
N GLN A 779 -28.19 -18.48 -39.02
CA GLN A 779 -27.22 -17.77 -38.20
C GLN A 779 -27.87 -16.78 -37.23
N PRO A 780 -28.83 -15.91 -37.63
CA PRO A 780 -29.43 -14.94 -36.73
C PRO A 780 -30.21 -15.59 -35.58
N THR A 781 -31.10 -16.55 -35.87
CA THR A 781 -31.86 -17.24 -34.81
C THR A 781 -30.94 -18.02 -33.86
N VAL A 782 -29.99 -18.80 -34.38
CA VAL A 782 -29.09 -19.60 -33.53
C VAL A 782 -28.15 -18.69 -32.73
N GLY A 783 -27.60 -17.65 -33.34
CA GLY A 783 -26.79 -16.64 -32.68
C GLY A 783 -27.56 -15.98 -31.54
N ALA A 784 -28.78 -15.51 -31.79
CA ALA A 784 -29.63 -14.92 -30.78
C ALA A 784 -29.92 -15.86 -29.60
N LEU A 785 -30.17 -17.16 -29.84
CA LEU A 785 -30.34 -18.15 -28.78
C LEU A 785 -29.06 -18.38 -27.97
N VAL A 786 -27.90 -18.43 -28.63
CA VAL A 786 -26.60 -18.53 -27.93
C VAL A 786 -26.32 -17.28 -27.12
N LEU A 787 -26.67 -16.09 -27.60
CA LEU A 787 -26.55 -14.85 -26.85
C LEU A 787 -27.48 -14.84 -25.63
N LYS A 788 -28.72 -15.33 -25.74
CA LYS A 788 -29.59 -15.52 -24.56
C LYS A 788 -28.96 -16.46 -23.53
N GLN A 789 -28.36 -17.57 -23.95
CA GLN A 789 -27.63 -18.47 -23.05
C GLN A 789 -26.44 -17.77 -22.38
N LEU A 790 -25.68 -16.97 -23.15
CA LEU A 790 -24.58 -16.18 -22.62
C LEU A 790 -25.09 -15.19 -21.56
N VAL A 791 -26.17 -14.46 -21.84
CA VAL A 791 -26.75 -13.53 -20.86
C VAL A 791 -27.21 -14.28 -19.61
N ASN A 792 -27.89 -15.42 -19.74
CA ASN A 792 -28.30 -16.21 -18.58
C ASN A 792 -27.09 -16.68 -17.75
N ALA A 793 -25.99 -17.05 -18.40
CA ALA A 793 -24.75 -17.39 -17.72
C ALA A 793 -24.15 -16.17 -17.00
N LEU A 794 -24.14 -15.00 -17.63
CA LEU A 794 -23.67 -13.75 -17.03
C LEU A 794 -24.52 -13.31 -15.82
N CYS A 795 -25.84 -13.47 -15.87
CA CYS A 795 -26.74 -13.22 -14.74
C CYS A 795 -26.49 -14.19 -13.57
N GLY A 796 -26.02 -15.42 -13.85
CA GLY A 796 -25.63 -16.38 -12.83
C GLY A 796 -24.30 -16.06 -12.13
N ILE A 797 -23.52 -15.11 -12.65
CA ILE A 797 -22.27 -14.67 -12.02
C ILE A 797 -22.62 -13.56 -11.01
N PRO A 798 -22.51 -13.80 -9.69
CA PRO A 798 -22.70 -12.76 -8.70
C PRO A 798 -21.77 -11.57 -8.92
N ILE A 799 -22.28 -10.36 -8.65
CA ILE A 799 -21.49 -9.14 -8.78
C ILE A 799 -20.19 -9.21 -7.95
N ALA A 800 -19.06 -8.98 -8.60
CA ALA A 800 -17.77 -8.91 -7.93
C ALA A 800 -17.65 -7.57 -7.16
N LEU A 801 -17.90 -7.58 -5.86
CA LEU A 801 -17.74 -6.39 -5.02
C LEU A 801 -16.29 -6.28 -4.50
N PRO A 802 -15.59 -5.15 -4.75
CA PRO A 802 -14.33 -4.86 -4.08
C PRO A 802 -14.55 -4.77 -2.56
N ARG A 803 -13.61 -5.27 -1.75
CA ARG A 803 -13.61 -5.06 -0.29
C ARG A 803 -13.59 -3.59 0.08
N LEU A 804 -13.01 -2.75 -0.78
CA LEU A 804 -13.06 -1.28 -0.66
C LEU A 804 -14.47 -0.71 -0.68
N PHE A 805 -15.45 -1.40 -1.27
CA PHE A 805 -16.86 -0.98 -1.25
C PHE A 805 -17.38 -0.79 0.17
N PHE A 806 -16.93 -1.62 1.11
CA PHE A 806 -17.31 -1.57 2.53
C PHE A 806 -16.31 -0.79 3.40
N ARG A 807 -15.31 -0.14 2.80
CA ARG A 807 -14.26 0.58 3.53
C ARG A 807 -14.33 2.07 3.25
N SER A 808 -13.98 2.82 4.29
CA SER A 808 -13.94 4.28 4.28
C SER A 808 -12.71 4.85 3.59
N ARG A 809 -11.61 4.09 3.62
CA ARG A 809 -10.27 4.54 3.28
C ARG A 809 -9.47 3.39 2.67
N LEU A 810 -8.62 3.74 1.70
CA LEU A 810 -7.47 2.90 1.34
C LEU A 810 -6.57 2.71 2.57
N ARG A 811 -5.85 1.59 2.61
CA ARG A 811 -4.82 1.40 3.66
C ARG A 811 -3.85 2.57 3.58
N THR A 812 -3.62 3.23 4.71
CA THR A 812 -2.72 4.39 4.84
C THR A 812 -1.32 4.05 4.34
N GLU A 813 -0.89 2.81 4.54
CA GLU A 813 0.40 2.25 4.13
C GLU A 813 0.68 2.38 2.63
N HIS A 814 -0.32 2.26 1.74
CA HIS A 814 -0.11 2.36 0.29
C HIS A 814 -0.65 3.66 -0.31
N ARG A 815 -1.10 4.61 0.52
CA ARG A 815 -1.68 5.84 0.01
C ARG A 815 -0.59 6.74 -0.57
N LEU A 816 -0.70 7.03 -1.86
CA LEU A 816 0.09 8.06 -2.52
C LEU A 816 -0.69 9.38 -2.49
N ARG A 817 -0.05 10.45 -2.05
CA ARG A 817 -0.56 11.83 -2.18
C ARG A 817 0.26 12.53 -3.24
N SER A 818 -0.38 13.40 -4.02
CA SER A 818 0.34 14.20 -5.00
C SER A 818 -0.09 15.66 -4.90
N SER A 819 0.87 16.55 -5.11
CA SER A 819 0.64 17.98 -5.30
C SER A 819 1.47 18.43 -6.48
N ALA A 820 0.90 19.27 -7.34
CA ALA A 820 1.62 19.88 -8.44
C ALA A 820 1.21 21.33 -8.59
N GLN A 821 2.09 22.14 -9.16
CA GLN A 821 1.90 23.56 -9.21
C GLN A 821 2.67 24.21 -10.34
N PHE A 822 1.97 25.07 -11.08
CA PHE A 822 2.59 25.96 -12.04
C PHE A 822 3.24 27.14 -11.30
N LEU A 823 4.52 27.37 -11.55
CA LEU A 823 5.34 28.47 -11.06
C LEU A 823 5.85 29.30 -12.24
N THR A 824 5.97 30.61 -12.04
CA THR A 824 6.77 31.46 -12.94
C THR A 824 8.25 31.27 -12.63
N TYR A 825 9.12 31.67 -13.57
CA TYR A 825 10.56 31.61 -13.36
C TYR A 825 11.01 32.41 -12.11
N ALA A 826 10.39 33.57 -11.87
CA ALA A 826 10.66 34.38 -10.69
C ALA A 826 10.24 33.65 -9.39
N GLU A 827 9.02 33.13 -9.31
CA GLU A 827 8.55 32.37 -8.13
C GLU A 827 9.37 31.09 -7.85
N ASN A 828 10.04 30.54 -8.87
CA ASN A 828 10.89 29.36 -8.70
C ASN A 828 12.32 29.71 -8.23
N LYS A 829 12.82 30.92 -8.51
CA LYS A 829 14.24 31.27 -8.27
C LYS A 829 14.47 32.43 -7.31
N THR A 830 13.55 33.37 -7.20
CA THR A 830 13.77 34.62 -6.45
C THR A 830 12.97 34.64 -5.16
N PHE A 831 13.67 34.68 -4.03
CA PHE A 831 13.04 34.86 -2.73
C PHE A 831 12.28 36.19 -2.67
N THR A 832 10.98 36.10 -2.40
CA THR A 832 10.17 37.27 -2.03
C THR A 832 10.01 37.33 -0.52
N SER A 833 10.30 38.49 0.08
CA SER A 833 10.20 38.69 1.55
C SER A 833 8.78 38.58 2.10
N LYS A 834 7.77 38.64 1.22
CA LYS A 834 6.36 38.38 1.53
C LYS A 834 5.78 37.43 0.48
N PRO A 835 5.19 36.30 0.89
CA PRO A 835 4.48 35.44 -0.05
C PRO A 835 3.28 36.20 -0.63
N ARG A 836 3.19 36.26 -1.97
CA ARG A 836 2.13 37.01 -2.67
C ARG A 836 0.88 36.14 -2.83
N THR A 837 -0.29 36.71 -2.56
CA THR A 837 -1.58 36.11 -2.95
C THR A 837 -1.59 35.98 -4.47
N ARG A 838 -1.91 34.79 -4.96
CA ARG A 838 -1.72 34.48 -6.40
C ARG A 838 -2.86 35.06 -7.23
N SER A 839 -2.66 36.29 -7.70
CA SER A 839 -3.49 36.86 -8.75
C SER A 839 -3.24 36.16 -10.09
N GLN A 840 -4.21 36.25 -11.00
CA GLN A 840 -4.05 35.81 -12.39
C GLN A 840 -2.77 36.43 -12.99
N LEU A 841 -1.96 35.59 -13.65
CA LEU A 841 -0.77 36.08 -14.36
C LEU A 841 -1.21 36.85 -15.60
N GLY A 842 -0.63 38.04 -15.83
CA GLY A 842 -0.81 38.74 -17.09
C GLY A 842 0.21 38.25 -18.13
N VAL A 843 -0.26 37.90 -19.32
CA VAL A 843 0.55 37.55 -20.48
C VAL A 843 0.17 38.48 -21.65
N PRO A 844 1.10 39.28 -22.18
CA PRO A 844 0.78 40.13 -23.32
C PRO A 844 0.46 39.28 -24.56
N LEU A 845 -0.60 39.66 -25.29
CA LEU A 845 -0.96 39.00 -26.55
C LEU A 845 0.23 38.97 -27.52
N GLY A 846 0.47 37.82 -28.14
CA GLY A 846 1.58 37.63 -29.08
C GLY A 846 2.92 37.27 -28.42
N THR A 847 2.97 37.10 -27.09
CA THR A 847 4.16 36.59 -26.39
C THR A 847 4.01 35.15 -25.95
N ASP A 848 5.14 34.45 -25.88
CA ASP A 848 5.20 33.10 -25.34
C ASP A 848 4.99 33.12 -23.82
N PHE A 849 4.24 32.15 -23.31
CA PHE A 849 4.09 31.94 -21.89
C PHE A 849 5.00 30.80 -21.42
N VAL A 850 5.91 31.11 -20.50
CA VAL A 850 6.84 30.15 -19.90
C VAL A 850 6.50 29.98 -18.43
N SER A 851 6.25 28.74 -18.02
CA SER A 851 6.04 28.33 -16.64
C SER A 851 6.83 27.06 -16.34
N VAL A 852 6.98 26.74 -15.07
CA VAL A 852 7.55 25.49 -14.58
C VAL A 852 6.46 24.78 -13.78
N LEU A 853 6.13 23.55 -14.15
CA LEU A 853 5.30 22.71 -13.30
C LEU A 853 6.21 21.98 -12.31
N LYS A 854 6.11 22.34 -11.04
CA LYS A 854 6.78 21.67 -9.93
C LYS A 854 5.77 20.81 -9.19
N GLY A 855 6.10 19.56 -8.96
CA GLY A 855 5.24 18.63 -8.24
C GLY A 855 6.00 17.74 -7.27
N VAL A 856 5.24 17.06 -6.44
CA VAL A 856 5.76 16.11 -5.46
C VAL A 856 4.78 14.96 -5.30
N LEU A 857 5.32 13.75 -5.19
CA LEU A 857 4.61 12.60 -4.65
C LEU A 857 5.01 12.40 -3.20
N ALA A 858 4.03 12.24 -2.31
CA ALA A 858 4.24 11.91 -0.92
C ALA A 858 3.69 10.52 -0.60
N LEU A 859 4.52 9.64 -0.05
CA LEU A 859 4.17 8.28 0.36
C LEU A 859 4.67 7.97 1.77
N SER A 860 4.10 6.98 2.45
CA SER A 860 4.64 6.49 3.74
C SER A 860 5.98 5.78 3.51
N GLN A 861 6.89 5.86 4.48
CA GLN A 861 8.15 5.10 4.48
C GLN A 861 7.91 3.59 4.29
N CYS A 862 6.88 3.04 4.90
CA CYS A 862 6.51 1.63 4.79
C CYS A 862 6.05 1.26 3.36
N ALA A 863 5.64 2.25 2.56
CA ALA A 863 5.18 2.09 1.19
C ALA A 863 6.32 2.09 0.17
N ARG A 864 7.55 2.44 0.57
CA ARG A 864 8.66 2.73 -0.36
C ARG A 864 8.97 1.56 -1.27
N SER A 865 9.22 0.38 -0.70
CA SER A 865 9.54 -0.81 -1.48
C SER A 865 8.43 -1.17 -2.45
N TYR A 866 7.18 -1.15 -1.98
CA TYR A 866 6.00 -1.39 -2.80
C TYR A 866 5.94 -0.45 -4.01
N TRP A 867 6.10 0.86 -3.81
CA TRP A 867 6.05 1.81 -4.92
C TRP A 867 7.29 1.80 -5.80
N GLN A 868 8.46 1.48 -5.25
CA GLN A 868 9.70 1.34 -6.03
C GLN A 868 9.64 0.12 -6.95
N GLU A 869 9.01 -0.96 -6.52
CA GLU A 869 8.77 -2.17 -7.33
C GLU A 869 7.65 -1.99 -8.35
N LEU A 870 6.71 -1.07 -8.09
CA LEU A 870 5.54 -0.90 -8.95
C LEU A 870 5.69 0.27 -9.93
N ALA A 871 6.20 1.43 -9.51
CA ALA A 871 6.13 2.67 -10.29
C ALA A 871 7.46 3.04 -10.96
N SER A 872 7.37 3.30 -12.27
CA SER A 872 8.51 3.65 -13.14
C SER A 872 8.59 5.15 -13.41
N ALA A 873 7.46 5.81 -13.69
CA ALA A 873 7.43 7.19 -14.17
C ALA A 873 6.16 7.93 -13.76
N ILE A 874 6.15 9.25 -13.96
CA ILE A 874 4.98 10.13 -13.88
C ILE A 874 4.72 10.68 -15.28
N GLU A 875 3.56 10.38 -15.85
CA GLU A 875 3.05 11.07 -17.04
C GLU A 875 2.32 12.33 -16.60
N VAL A 876 2.80 13.48 -17.08
CA VAL A 876 2.21 14.80 -16.86
C VAL A 876 1.58 15.25 -18.18
N GLU A 877 0.27 15.46 -18.17
CA GLU A 877 -0.48 16.04 -19.28
C GLU A 877 -0.93 17.45 -18.90
N VAL A 878 -0.39 18.46 -19.57
CA VAL A 878 -0.73 19.88 -19.40
C VAL A 878 -1.69 20.30 -20.50
N LEU A 879 -2.82 20.88 -20.10
CA LEU A 879 -3.86 21.43 -20.95
C LEU A 879 -3.98 22.94 -20.73
N VAL A 880 -4.19 23.70 -21.81
CA VAL A 880 -4.62 25.11 -21.75
C VAL A 880 -6.06 25.19 -22.22
N CYS A 881 -6.95 25.63 -21.33
CA CYS A 881 -8.38 25.77 -21.58
C CYS A 881 -8.83 27.22 -21.37
N VAL A 882 -9.91 27.63 -22.03
CA VAL A 882 -10.57 28.91 -21.73
C VAL A 882 -11.23 28.83 -20.35
N ALA A 883 -11.05 29.85 -19.52
CA ALA A 883 -11.60 29.87 -18.18
C ALA A 883 -13.14 30.01 -18.21
N GLY A 884 -13.84 29.18 -17.44
CA GLY A 884 -15.29 29.29 -17.20
C GLY A 884 -16.14 28.15 -17.78
N GLU A 885 -15.70 27.49 -18.86
CA GLU A 885 -16.51 26.45 -19.52
C GLU A 885 -16.43 25.06 -18.87
N THR A 886 -15.40 24.81 -18.05
CA THR A 886 -15.17 23.51 -17.40
C THR A 886 -15.76 23.40 -15.98
N ARG A 887 -16.57 24.38 -15.55
CA ARG A 887 -17.11 24.39 -14.17
C ARG A 887 -18.31 23.46 -14.03
N GLY A 888 -18.12 22.32 -13.35
CA GLY A 888 -19.22 21.58 -12.69
C GLY A 888 -19.36 20.09 -13.02
N LYS A 889 -18.51 19.51 -13.89
CA LYS A 889 -18.58 18.08 -14.21
C LYS A 889 -17.74 17.24 -13.25
N SER A 890 -18.17 16.02 -12.93
CA SER A 890 -17.34 15.12 -12.11
C SER A 890 -16.05 14.78 -12.86
N LEU A 891 -14.96 14.53 -12.14
CA LEU A 891 -13.67 14.16 -12.74
C LEU A 891 -13.76 12.84 -13.53
N ILE A 892 -14.67 11.96 -13.13
CA ILE A 892 -14.99 10.71 -13.83
C ILE A 892 -15.67 11.02 -15.17
N ASP A 893 -16.66 11.92 -15.18
CA ASP A 893 -17.30 12.35 -16.43
C ASP A 893 -16.34 13.09 -17.38
N GLU A 894 -15.38 13.86 -16.83
CA GLU A 894 -14.32 14.52 -17.60
C GLU A 894 -13.39 13.47 -18.27
N LEU A 895 -12.98 12.43 -17.53
CA LEU A 895 -12.08 11.40 -18.04
C LEU A 895 -12.75 10.45 -19.04
N ILE A 896 -14.02 10.12 -18.82
CA ILE A 896 -14.77 9.20 -19.68
C ILE A 896 -15.16 9.87 -20.99
N ASN A 897 -15.65 11.10 -20.95
CA ASN A 897 -16.22 11.77 -22.12
C ASN A 897 -15.19 12.50 -22.97
N GLY A 898 -13.92 12.05 -22.99
CA GLY A 898 -12.75 12.75 -23.54
C GLY A 898 -12.91 13.40 -24.94
N VAL A 899 -13.93 13.00 -25.70
CA VAL A 899 -14.35 13.53 -27.00
C VAL A 899 -14.93 14.96 -26.95
N LYS A 900 -15.56 15.41 -25.86
CA LYS A 900 -16.12 16.79 -25.81
C LYS A 900 -15.10 17.86 -25.44
N GLU A 901 -13.98 17.50 -24.81
CA GLU A 901 -12.95 18.46 -24.39
C GLU A 901 -12.03 18.91 -25.53
N GLU A 902 -11.88 18.13 -26.61
CA GLU A 902 -10.98 18.49 -27.73
C GLU A 902 -11.33 19.84 -28.36
N LYS A 903 -12.60 20.27 -28.29
CA LYS A 903 -13.03 21.58 -28.79
C LYS A 903 -12.60 22.76 -27.92
N LEU A 904 -12.26 22.53 -26.65
CA LEU A 904 -11.96 23.57 -25.66
C LEU A 904 -10.47 23.67 -25.29
N VAL A 905 -9.67 22.71 -25.76
CA VAL A 905 -8.23 22.64 -25.48
C VAL A 905 -7.47 23.39 -26.57
N HIS A 906 -6.87 24.52 -26.20
CA HIS A 906 -6.03 25.33 -27.10
C HIS A 906 -4.61 24.77 -27.23
N TYR A 907 -4.11 24.11 -26.19
CA TYR A 907 -2.79 23.51 -26.16
C TYR A 907 -2.76 22.27 -25.28
N ARG A 908 -2.03 21.25 -25.73
CA ARG A 908 -1.80 19.98 -25.02
C ARG A 908 -0.32 19.63 -25.07
N MET A 909 0.24 19.30 -23.93
CA MET A 909 1.61 18.82 -23.77
C MET A 909 1.61 17.59 -22.87
N THR A 910 2.22 16.49 -23.32
CA THR A 910 2.37 15.29 -22.50
C THR A 910 3.86 15.01 -22.32
N VAL A 911 4.30 14.85 -21.08
CA VAL A 911 5.69 14.55 -20.71
C VAL A 911 5.71 13.37 -19.75
N THR A 912 6.57 12.40 -20.02
CA THR A 912 6.82 11.28 -19.11
C THR A 912 8.13 11.51 -18.37
N LEU A 913 8.06 11.65 -17.05
CA LEU A 913 9.19 11.92 -16.17
C LEU A 913 9.55 10.63 -15.40
N PRO A 914 10.77 10.08 -15.54
CA PRO A 914 11.17 8.90 -14.76
C PRO A 914 11.24 9.24 -13.27
N LEU A 915 10.80 8.31 -12.42
CA LEU A 915 10.87 8.47 -10.97
C LEU A 915 12.31 8.25 -10.47
N LYS A 916 12.89 9.31 -9.92
CA LYS A 916 14.22 9.29 -9.31
C LYS A 916 14.14 8.87 -7.83
N TRP A 917 14.05 7.57 -7.60
CA TRP A 917 13.96 6.97 -6.25
C TRP A 917 15.22 7.17 -5.39
N ASP A 918 16.33 7.54 -6.01
CA ASP A 918 17.58 7.99 -5.39
C ASP A 918 17.45 9.38 -4.75
N GLN A 919 16.56 10.23 -5.26
CA GLN A 919 16.33 11.60 -4.77
C GLN A 919 15.22 11.70 -3.71
N VAL A 920 14.78 10.56 -3.17
CA VAL A 920 13.73 10.51 -2.15
C VAL A 920 14.19 11.21 -0.88
N VAL A 921 13.49 12.28 -0.51
CA VAL A 921 13.77 12.99 0.73
C VAL A 921 13.05 12.29 1.88
N THR A 922 13.83 11.73 2.81
CA THR A 922 13.32 11.06 4.02
C THR A 922 13.02 12.06 5.12
N LYS A 923 11.80 12.00 5.66
CA LYS A 923 11.52 12.48 7.01
C LYS A 923 12.03 11.39 7.97
N VAL A 924 12.59 11.74 9.11
CA VAL A 924 12.88 10.78 10.19
C VAL A 924 12.02 11.22 11.35
N ALA A 925 11.01 10.45 11.72
CA ALA A 925 10.30 10.66 12.98
C ALA A 925 11.03 9.86 14.07
N GLU A 926 11.43 10.55 15.15
CA GLU A 926 12.03 9.89 16.33
C GLU A 926 10.99 9.20 17.22
N ASP A 927 9.71 9.58 17.09
CA ASP A 927 8.61 8.87 17.70
C ASP A 927 8.14 7.78 16.73
N GLY A 928 8.09 6.52 17.20
CA GLY A 928 7.78 5.30 16.43
C GLY A 928 6.37 5.23 15.83
N ASP A 929 5.84 6.35 15.38
CA ASP A 929 4.62 6.49 14.61
C ASP A 929 4.93 6.17 13.14
N ASP A 930 4.19 5.22 12.56
CA ASP A 930 4.25 4.77 11.16
C ASP A 930 3.93 5.87 10.12
N GLN A 931 3.93 7.15 10.52
CA GLN A 931 3.54 8.32 9.73
C GLN A 931 4.72 9.06 9.08
N THR A 932 5.89 8.44 9.00
CA THR A 932 7.02 9.03 8.28
C THR A 932 6.68 9.15 6.78
N GLN A 933 6.66 10.37 6.25
CA GLN A 933 6.40 10.65 4.84
C GLN A 933 7.70 10.83 4.06
N LEU A 934 7.74 10.24 2.87
CA LEU A 934 8.77 10.38 1.86
C LEU A 934 8.27 11.29 0.75
N TYR A 935 9.12 12.16 0.24
CA TYR A 935 8.80 13.07 -0.86
C TYR A 935 9.64 12.75 -2.10
N VAL A 936 8.97 12.58 -3.24
CA VAL A 936 9.58 12.39 -4.56
C VAL A 936 9.24 13.62 -5.41
N PRO A 937 10.13 14.62 -5.48
CA PRO A 937 9.90 15.81 -6.29
C PRO A 937 10.01 15.49 -7.78
N PHE A 938 9.26 16.23 -8.60
CA PHE A 938 9.41 16.24 -10.05
C PHE A 938 9.21 17.65 -10.59
N GLU A 939 9.84 17.96 -11.71
CA GLU A 939 9.77 19.27 -12.34
C GLU A 939 9.74 19.10 -13.86
N THR A 940 8.91 19.88 -14.55
CA THR A 940 8.92 19.97 -16.01
C THR A 940 8.67 21.41 -16.46
N PRO A 941 9.42 21.93 -17.45
CA PRO A 941 9.10 23.20 -18.06
C PRO A 941 7.78 23.08 -18.84
N VAL A 942 7.05 24.19 -18.90
CA VAL A 942 5.78 24.35 -19.63
C VAL A 942 5.91 25.58 -20.51
N HIS A 943 5.90 25.37 -21.82
CA HIS A 943 6.03 26.45 -22.81
C HIS A 943 4.80 26.46 -23.71
N VAL A 944 4.00 27.52 -23.58
CA VAL A 944 2.84 27.75 -24.43
C VAL A 944 3.22 28.82 -25.45
N LYS A 945 3.20 28.46 -26.74
CA LYS A 945 3.60 29.37 -27.81
C LYS A 945 2.54 30.46 -28.01
N SER A 946 2.98 31.66 -28.35
CA SER A 946 2.10 32.81 -28.63
C SER A 946 1.03 32.50 -29.69
N ALA A 947 1.37 31.70 -30.70
CA ALA A 947 0.44 31.26 -31.75
C ALA A 947 -0.78 30.48 -31.21
N GLN A 948 -0.65 29.84 -30.05
CA GLN A 948 -1.74 29.10 -29.39
C GLN A 948 -2.58 29.99 -28.48
N LEU A 949 -2.10 31.21 -28.18
CA LEU A 949 -2.74 32.23 -27.36
C LEU A 949 -3.18 33.41 -28.24
N ALA A 950 -3.80 33.13 -29.39
CA ALA A 950 -4.17 34.14 -30.38
C ALA A 950 -5.36 35.03 -29.98
N VAL A 951 -6.05 34.71 -28.87
CA VAL A 951 -7.28 35.39 -28.44
C VAL A 951 -7.07 35.97 -27.05
N LYS A 952 -7.46 37.23 -26.86
CA LYS A 952 -7.49 37.87 -25.54
C LYS A 952 -8.55 37.20 -24.67
N GLY A 953 -8.24 36.93 -23.41
CA GLY A 953 -9.18 36.25 -22.54
C GLY A 953 -8.53 35.69 -21.28
N SER A 954 -9.38 35.06 -20.46
CA SER A 954 -8.93 34.31 -19.29
C SER A 954 -8.73 32.85 -19.68
N PHE A 955 -7.57 32.30 -19.36
CA PHE A 955 -7.19 30.92 -19.60
C PHE A 955 -6.87 30.23 -18.28
N GLU A 956 -6.94 28.90 -18.28
CA GLU A 956 -6.58 28.03 -17.17
C GLU A 956 -5.60 26.95 -17.67
N LEU A 957 -4.44 26.87 -17.03
CA LEU A 957 -3.54 25.73 -17.13
C LEU A 957 -4.08 24.61 -16.24
N ILE A 958 -4.16 23.40 -16.76
CA ILE A 958 -4.60 22.20 -16.04
C ILE A 958 -3.55 21.11 -16.23
N ALA A 959 -2.96 20.62 -15.13
CA ALA A 959 -2.12 19.44 -15.13
C ALA A 959 -2.93 18.21 -14.70
N ARG A 960 -2.95 17.19 -15.56
CA ARG A 960 -3.43 15.84 -15.27
C ARG A 960 -2.20 14.96 -15.03
N LEU A 961 -2.11 14.39 -13.84
CA LEU A 961 -1.00 13.51 -13.46
C LEU A 961 -1.45 12.06 -13.54
N LYS A 962 -0.60 11.21 -14.11
CA LYS A 962 -0.75 9.76 -14.06
C LYS A 962 0.56 9.12 -13.60
N LEU A 963 0.47 8.15 -12.71
CA LEU A 963 1.60 7.28 -12.38
C LEU A 963 1.67 6.18 -13.43
N VAL A 964 2.85 5.92 -13.98
CA VAL A 964 3.11 4.81 -14.89
C VAL A 964 3.79 3.72 -14.08
N ASP A 965 3.24 2.51 -14.13
CA ASP A 965 3.83 1.35 -13.48
C ASP A 965 4.86 0.63 -14.37
N ASN A 966 5.54 -0.37 -13.82
CA ASN A 966 6.54 -1.18 -14.53
C ASN A 966 5.93 -2.08 -15.62
N LYS A 967 4.60 -2.10 -15.75
CA LYS A 967 3.84 -2.81 -16.80
C LYS A 967 3.18 -1.83 -17.77
N ASP A 968 3.64 -0.58 -17.79
CA ASP A 968 3.10 0.54 -18.57
C ASP A 968 1.61 0.85 -18.32
N GLN A 969 1.04 0.40 -17.19
CA GLN A 969 -0.31 0.80 -16.81
C GLN A 969 -0.29 2.21 -16.22
N LYS A 970 -1.25 3.01 -16.66
CA LYS A 970 -1.39 4.41 -16.26
C LYS A 970 -2.45 4.53 -15.17
N TRP A 971 -2.08 5.12 -14.06
CA TRP A 971 -2.93 5.29 -12.88
C TRP A 971 -3.18 6.76 -12.61
N HIS A 972 -4.43 7.19 -12.51
CA HIS A 972 -4.74 8.59 -12.29
C HIS A 972 -4.35 9.04 -10.88
N LEU A 973 -3.65 10.17 -10.79
CA LEU A 973 -3.24 10.78 -9.53
C LEU A 973 -4.14 11.96 -9.18
N ALA A 974 -4.72 11.92 -7.98
CA ALA A 974 -5.47 13.04 -7.41
C ALA A 974 -4.49 14.11 -6.90
N ALA A 975 -4.08 15.01 -7.79
CA ALA A 975 -3.15 16.09 -7.49
C ALA A 975 -3.86 17.36 -7.01
N THR A 976 -3.36 17.95 -5.92
CA THR A 976 -3.72 19.30 -5.48
C THR A 976 -2.92 20.35 -6.25
N GLY A 977 -3.43 21.59 -6.37
CA GLY A 977 -2.71 22.71 -6.98
C GLY A 977 -2.51 22.63 -8.52
N SER A 978 -3.06 21.60 -9.17
CA SER A 978 -2.79 21.29 -10.58
C SER A 978 -3.48 22.25 -11.57
N ARG A 979 -4.00 23.38 -11.12
CA ARG A 979 -4.63 24.39 -11.96
C ARG A 979 -4.09 25.79 -11.68
N ARG A 980 -3.89 26.60 -12.72
CA ARG A 980 -3.48 28.01 -12.59
C ARG A 980 -4.14 28.88 -13.66
N GLY A 981 -4.83 29.93 -13.22
CA GLY A 981 -5.41 30.93 -14.12
C GLY A 981 -4.39 31.96 -14.60
N PHE A 982 -4.52 32.40 -15.84
CA PHE A 982 -3.78 33.53 -16.41
C PHE A 982 -4.67 34.31 -17.40
N ILE A 983 -4.34 35.58 -17.63
CA ILE A 983 -5.04 36.47 -18.55
C ILE A 983 -4.10 36.80 -19.71
N VAL A 984 -4.59 36.62 -20.94
CA VAL A 984 -3.95 37.17 -22.14
C VAL A 984 -4.58 38.52 -22.43
N TYR A 985 -3.79 39.59 -22.37
CA TYR A 985 -4.26 40.99 -22.48
C TYR A 985 -3.78 41.71 -23.74
#